data_AF-A0A956DZY4-F1
#
_entry.id   AF-A0A956DZY4-F1
#
_cell.length_a   1.000
_cell.length_b   1.000
_cell.length_c   1.000
_cell.angle_alpha   90.00
_cell.angle_beta   90.00
_cell.angle_gamma   90.00
#
_symmetry.space_group_name_H-M   'P 1'
#
loop_
_entity.id
_entity.type
_entity.pdbx_description
1 polymer ?
#
loop_
_entity_poly.entity_id
_entity_poly.type
_entity_poly.pdbx_seq_one_letter_code
_entity_poly.pdbx_strand_id
1 'polypeptide(L)'
;QAWFLALGQQKLDEDADDSFLTWARDRFPPKLRVHLAATNIRDVVHKRLLHKTPQAEAQLRQLFEQHRPDLKLLAYECQDITAEEFIEVYPMLPKHIDLILQITTALRARSSRSQGDDQAIRGLLQLLGELFRDQALAEKEVGDLVTLEQIYEVQHTALDSDVQGSMARIQEHCSKDSNPLLLRAAKAVALLELIQDTQPTTAKLVSQCLYSRMGQANEEQAVTEALEELRRRNLLGYSEKDGYKIQSSAAEEWERERREIPAPREVRSQLVQDALKYLVAEPERPRLQGRPFPWAAVFSDGRRAVDVRLLDPRDDAAVQVDFRFLSREDAAEAAWLKKSDESTLRERVIWICGDPDALEDAARELRRSEVMCDKYKPRRASLNAARKLLLQQEENRKEDLQAKLRKDVAGCWMQGKLYFRGRSLSPQEQGSSFNVAMQATGNRLLPELYPHFIATLVQPSELLLFLKDELNGAPTKFLAEELGILELDSGRLVPVNSGVVPSRVLEYIDAEGGASGAALLSHFGGPPYGYTVNVIKACIAGLLRGGKLRITPESGGEITSTRDAGVQELLEKDRAFRRASILPAGDDDVGVQSRARICKFFWDLLEVPLDREDHAIADAVANYFPDQAKRLRDVLQRLNQLPRPPKTPDAFDKLQEALERCIRSCRQTKPTVRLVKQHLDTLRDGLYLLNHYAEDLKNDETIIALRDASNVVDYQGAQLKQAGLAATNAEAAITRIEQQLALDRPWNDLPSIQEDVQEVRDTYISVRQDLLNRQEEHAERARVRLKGRDGYSILSDDKRHQVLRIISNCLTNTSTEATSPPLINLKEPFDQALRKAEEEANLKLDELLSEGEQPLIQRFSLSELRNRELTNEADVEALLSDLRGKLMQQILAGHKVRLF
;
A
#
# COMPACT_ATOMS: atom_id res chain seq x y z
N GLN A 1 -44.07 -17.43 87.74
CA GLN A 1 -44.38 -16.22 86.95
C GLN A 1 -45.13 -16.67 85.70
N ALA A 2 -46.34 -16.15 85.47
CA ALA A 2 -47.10 -16.44 84.26
C ALA A 2 -46.96 -15.26 83.30
N TRP A 3 -46.64 -15.55 82.04
CA TRP A 3 -46.62 -14.56 80.97
C TRP A 3 -47.99 -14.54 80.30
N PHE A 4 -48.54 -13.35 80.10
CA PHE A 4 -49.76 -13.12 79.33
C PHE A 4 -49.37 -12.55 77.97
N LEU A 5 -49.71 -13.26 76.89
CA LEU A 5 -49.49 -12.82 75.51
C LEU A 5 -50.86 -12.45 74.93
N ALA A 6 -51.03 -11.20 74.48
CA ALA A 6 -52.24 -10.75 73.79
C ALA A 6 -51.92 -10.49 72.31
N LEU A 7 -52.66 -11.15 71.40
CA LEU A 7 -52.54 -11.00 69.95
C LEU A 7 -53.70 -10.15 69.42
N GLY A 8 -53.40 -9.13 68.60
CA GLY A 8 -54.42 -8.33 67.91
C GLY A 8 -54.91 -9.02 66.64
N GLN A 9 -56.22 -9.04 66.41
CA GLN A 9 -56.84 -9.72 65.25
C GLN A 9 -56.33 -9.20 63.89
N GLN A 10 -55.94 -7.92 63.81
CA GLN A 10 -55.47 -7.31 62.56
C GLN A 10 -54.10 -7.84 62.09
N LYS A 11 -53.17 -8.12 63.01
CA LYS A 11 -51.86 -8.71 62.67
C LYS A 11 -51.95 -10.16 62.20
N LEU A 12 -53.02 -10.87 62.57
CA LEU A 12 -53.27 -12.24 62.09
C LEU A 12 -53.65 -12.30 60.60
N ASP A 13 -54.19 -11.21 60.04
CA ASP A 13 -54.59 -11.13 58.63
C ASP A 13 -53.45 -10.58 57.74
N GLU A 14 -52.60 -9.67 58.25
CA GLU A 14 -51.46 -9.08 57.50
C GLU A 14 -50.21 -9.99 57.45
N ASP A 15 -49.88 -10.68 58.56
CA ASP A 15 -48.71 -11.59 58.65
C ASP A 15 -49.07 -13.06 58.40
N ALA A 16 -50.22 -13.33 57.78
CA ALA A 16 -50.76 -14.68 57.61
C ALA A 16 -49.91 -15.62 56.72
N ASP A 17 -48.91 -15.08 56.01
CA ASP A 17 -47.95 -15.84 55.21
C ASP A 17 -46.80 -16.43 56.05
N ASP A 18 -46.62 -16.00 57.31
CA ASP A 18 -45.62 -16.54 58.23
C ASP A 18 -46.18 -17.74 59.01
N SER A 19 -45.58 -18.92 58.85
CA SER A 19 -46.17 -20.22 59.23
C SER A 19 -46.47 -20.41 60.73
N PHE A 20 -46.02 -19.48 61.57
CA PHE A 20 -46.11 -19.59 63.03
C PHE A 20 -47.48 -19.18 63.61
N LEU A 21 -48.26 -18.35 62.90
CA LEU A 21 -49.51 -17.75 63.46
C LEU A 21 -50.81 -18.33 62.89
N THR A 22 -50.74 -19.26 61.94
CA THR A 22 -51.92 -19.89 61.31
C THR A 22 -52.83 -20.61 62.32
N TRP A 23 -52.27 -21.21 63.37
CA TRP A 23 -53.04 -21.90 64.43
C TRP A 23 -53.96 -20.95 65.22
N ALA A 24 -53.59 -19.67 65.34
CA ALA A 24 -54.37 -18.70 66.08
C ALA A 24 -55.56 -18.17 65.25
N ARG A 25 -55.48 -18.22 63.90
CA ARG A 25 -56.56 -17.80 62.99
C ARG A 25 -57.80 -18.68 63.10
N ASP A 26 -57.61 -19.99 63.33
CA ASP A 26 -58.69 -20.96 63.47
C ASP A 26 -59.41 -20.89 64.83
N ARG A 27 -58.81 -20.23 65.83
CA ARG A 27 -59.44 -20.01 67.14
C ARG A 27 -60.50 -18.90 67.14
N PHE A 28 -60.59 -18.09 66.08
CA PHE A 28 -61.62 -17.07 65.92
C PHE A 28 -62.65 -17.50 64.86
N PRO A 29 -63.87 -17.90 65.27
CA PRO A 29 -64.96 -18.21 64.35
C PRO A 29 -65.25 -17.04 63.40
N PRO A 30 -65.68 -17.28 62.15
CA PRO A 30 -65.95 -16.22 61.17
C PRO A 30 -66.90 -15.13 61.69
N LYS A 31 -67.85 -15.48 62.57
CA LYS A 31 -68.82 -14.56 63.17
C LYS A 31 -68.23 -13.59 64.21
N LEU A 32 -67.00 -13.85 64.70
CA LEU A 32 -66.31 -13.06 65.72
C LEU A 32 -65.05 -12.35 65.17
N ARG A 33 -64.82 -12.42 63.86
CA ARG A 33 -63.75 -11.68 63.18
C ARG A 33 -64.26 -10.28 62.87
N VAL A 34 -63.65 -9.26 63.47
CA VAL A 34 -63.96 -7.87 63.15
C VAL A 34 -62.94 -7.39 62.13
N HIS A 35 -63.28 -7.52 60.84
CA HIS A 35 -62.44 -6.95 59.79
C HIS A 35 -62.65 -5.43 59.75
N LEU A 36 -61.65 -4.69 60.26
CA LEU A 36 -61.52 -3.26 59.99
C LEU A 36 -61.04 -3.07 58.55
N ALA A 37 -61.92 -3.34 57.58
CA ALA A 37 -61.64 -3.03 56.19
C ALA A 37 -61.55 -1.51 56.00
N ALA A 38 -60.63 -1.06 55.16
CA ALA A 38 -60.46 0.36 54.81
C ALA A 38 -61.76 1.01 54.29
N THR A 39 -62.72 0.21 53.83
CA THR A 39 -64.07 0.64 53.42
C THR A 39 -64.86 1.36 54.51
N ASN A 40 -64.56 1.09 55.79
CA ASN A 40 -65.30 1.70 56.91
C ASN A 40 -64.65 3.00 57.43
N ILE A 41 -63.51 3.43 56.87
CA ILE A 41 -62.77 4.61 57.34
C ILE A 41 -63.61 5.87 57.17
N ARG A 42 -64.32 6.01 56.04
CA ARG A 42 -65.19 7.15 55.75
C ARG A 42 -66.29 7.29 56.81
N ASP A 43 -66.96 6.19 57.15
CA ASP A 43 -67.99 6.15 58.19
C ASP A 43 -67.43 6.50 59.57
N VAL A 44 -66.20 6.04 59.88
CA VAL A 44 -65.53 6.34 61.15
C VAL A 44 -65.16 7.81 61.23
N VAL A 45 -64.60 8.39 60.16
CA VAL A 45 -64.26 9.84 60.11
C VAL A 45 -65.53 10.68 60.25
N HIS A 46 -66.59 10.33 59.52
CA HIS A 46 -67.90 10.97 59.61
C HIS A 46 -68.44 10.92 61.06
N LYS A 47 -68.62 9.71 61.62
CA LYS A 47 -69.26 9.54 62.94
C LYS A 47 -68.41 10.04 64.11
N ARG A 48 -67.08 9.97 64.01
CA ARG A 48 -66.17 10.24 65.13
C ARG A 48 -65.63 11.67 65.15
N LEU A 49 -65.39 12.28 63.99
CA LEU A 49 -64.77 13.59 63.88
C LEU A 49 -65.71 14.65 63.30
N LEU A 50 -66.64 14.26 62.43
CA LEU A 50 -67.39 15.18 61.58
C LEU A 50 -68.91 15.16 61.80
N HIS A 51 -69.40 14.57 62.90
CA HIS A 51 -70.83 14.56 63.18
C HIS A 51 -71.39 15.99 63.24
N LYS A 52 -72.42 16.28 62.45
CA LYS A 52 -73.00 17.62 62.32
C LYS A 52 -74.16 17.83 63.30
N THR A 53 -74.48 19.09 63.58
CA THR A 53 -75.72 19.43 64.27
C THR A 53 -76.86 19.55 63.24
N PRO A 54 -78.12 19.24 63.59
CA PRO A 54 -79.23 19.31 62.64
C PRO A 54 -79.40 20.68 61.96
N GLN A 55 -79.08 21.76 62.67
CA GLN A 55 -79.12 23.12 62.13
C GLN A 55 -78.02 23.36 61.08
N ALA A 56 -76.81 22.84 61.31
CA ALA A 56 -75.70 22.97 60.38
C ALA A 56 -75.91 22.12 59.11
N GLU A 57 -76.55 20.95 59.22
CA GLU A 57 -76.89 20.12 58.06
C GLU A 57 -77.82 20.85 57.08
N ALA A 58 -78.84 21.55 57.59
CA ALA A 58 -79.74 22.32 56.74
C ALA A 58 -79.01 23.47 56.02
N GLN A 59 -78.11 24.17 56.72
CA GLN A 59 -77.29 25.24 56.14
C GLN A 59 -76.32 24.72 55.07
N LEU A 60 -75.65 23.57 55.32
CA LEU A 60 -74.75 22.94 54.36
C LEU A 60 -75.48 22.42 53.13
N ARG A 61 -76.69 21.87 53.30
CA ARG A 61 -77.54 21.43 52.18
C ARG A 61 -77.90 22.59 51.25
N GLN A 62 -78.25 23.75 51.82
CA GLN A 62 -78.53 24.95 51.03
C GLN A 62 -77.29 25.46 50.29
N LEU A 63 -76.13 25.53 50.97
CA LEU A 63 -74.86 25.93 50.35
C LEU A 63 -74.43 24.97 49.24
N PHE A 64 -74.65 23.67 49.42
CA PHE A 64 -74.38 22.67 48.41
C PHE A 64 -75.24 22.88 47.17
N GLU A 65 -76.56 23.02 47.30
CA GLU A 65 -77.45 23.24 46.14
C GLU A 65 -77.09 24.54 45.39
N GLN A 66 -76.69 25.59 46.11
CA GLN A 66 -76.28 26.85 45.51
C GLN A 66 -75.00 26.75 44.68
N HIS A 67 -73.99 25.99 45.14
CA HIS A 67 -72.66 25.91 44.53
C HIS A 67 -72.34 24.53 43.93
N ARG A 68 -73.35 23.68 43.72
CA ARG A 68 -73.20 22.34 43.15
C ARG A 68 -72.48 22.34 41.79
N PRO A 69 -72.77 23.25 40.83
CA PRO A 69 -72.06 23.28 39.55
C PRO A 69 -70.57 23.59 39.73
N ASP A 70 -70.24 24.53 40.60
CA ASP A 70 -68.86 24.94 40.88
C ASP A 70 -68.07 23.80 41.52
N LEU A 71 -68.67 23.09 42.49
CA LEU A 71 -68.09 21.89 43.09
C LEU A 71 -67.79 20.80 42.06
N LYS A 72 -68.72 20.54 41.13
CA LYS A 72 -68.53 19.50 40.11
C LYS A 72 -67.38 19.81 39.16
N LEU A 73 -67.13 21.09 38.87
CA LEU A 73 -66.14 21.53 37.89
C LEU A 73 -64.76 21.77 38.52
N LEU A 74 -64.73 22.45 39.67
CA LEU A 74 -63.52 23.03 40.26
C LEU A 74 -62.97 22.23 41.45
N ALA A 75 -63.74 21.33 42.05
CA ALA A 75 -63.32 20.57 43.22
C ALA A 75 -62.81 19.17 42.84
N TYR A 76 -61.88 18.65 43.65
CA TYR A 76 -61.24 17.34 43.41
C TYR A 76 -62.26 16.20 43.38
N GLU A 77 -62.35 15.51 42.23
CA GLU A 77 -63.18 14.31 41.99
C GLU A 77 -64.65 14.40 42.46
N CYS A 78 -65.30 15.56 42.27
CA CYS A 78 -66.69 15.80 42.72
C CYS A 78 -67.76 15.71 41.62
N GLN A 79 -67.51 15.02 40.50
CA GLN A 79 -68.41 14.98 39.33
C GLN A 79 -69.82 14.43 39.68
N ASP A 80 -69.85 13.40 40.53
CA ASP A 80 -71.06 12.68 40.95
C ASP A 80 -71.45 12.96 42.42
N ILE A 81 -70.94 14.03 43.03
CA ILE A 81 -71.18 14.33 44.44
C ILE A 81 -72.68 14.53 44.73
N THR A 82 -73.13 13.89 45.81
CA THR A 82 -74.49 14.07 46.37
C THR A 82 -74.46 14.98 47.61
N ALA A 83 -75.62 15.57 47.93
CA ALA A 83 -75.74 16.47 49.08
C ALA A 83 -75.43 15.74 50.40
N GLU A 84 -75.93 14.52 50.54
CA GLU A 84 -75.69 13.66 51.70
C GLU A 84 -74.18 13.40 51.87
N GLU A 85 -73.51 12.97 50.81
CA GLU A 85 -72.07 12.69 50.86
C GLU A 85 -71.22 13.92 51.20
N PHE A 86 -71.60 15.10 50.70
CA PHE A 86 -70.92 16.35 51.01
C PHE A 86 -71.09 16.74 52.49
N ILE A 87 -72.31 16.65 53.03
CA ILE A 87 -72.61 17.01 54.42
C ILE A 87 -71.85 16.10 55.40
N GLU A 88 -71.78 14.79 55.12
CA GLU A 88 -71.09 13.80 55.95
C GLU A 88 -69.59 14.10 56.13
N VAL A 89 -68.93 14.62 55.08
CA VAL A 89 -67.47 14.78 55.05
C VAL A 89 -67.00 16.24 55.12
N TYR A 90 -67.91 17.22 55.09
CA TYR A 90 -67.58 18.64 55.24
C TYR A 90 -66.75 18.90 56.53
N PRO A 91 -65.68 19.71 56.50
CA PRO A 91 -65.21 20.58 55.41
C PRO A 91 -64.28 19.92 54.38
N MET A 92 -64.22 18.59 54.32
CA MET A 92 -63.49 17.86 53.28
C MET A 92 -64.38 17.55 52.08
N LEU A 93 -63.76 17.06 51.00
CA LEU A 93 -64.45 16.49 49.84
C LEU A 93 -64.49 14.95 49.95
N PRO A 94 -65.48 14.27 49.35
CA PRO A 94 -65.65 12.82 49.49
C PRO A 94 -64.40 12.00 49.17
N LYS A 95 -63.63 12.43 48.16
CA LYS A 95 -62.40 11.76 47.70
C LYS A 95 -61.11 12.23 48.37
N HIS A 96 -61.15 13.24 49.24
CA HIS A 96 -59.97 13.65 50.01
C HIS A 96 -59.48 12.55 50.94
N ILE A 97 -60.38 11.75 51.53
CA ILE A 97 -59.98 10.64 52.41
C ILE A 97 -59.15 9.61 51.63
N ASP A 98 -59.60 9.25 50.42
CA ASP A 98 -58.89 8.34 49.53
C ASP A 98 -57.52 8.93 49.12
N LEU A 99 -57.50 10.21 48.73
CA LEU A 99 -56.27 10.92 48.34
C LEU A 99 -55.24 10.98 49.48
N ILE A 100 -55.68 11.35 50.68
CA ILE A 100 -54.82 11.41 51.87
C ILE A 100 -54.29 10.02 52.22
N LEU A 101 -55.11 8.98 52.11
CA LEU A 101 -54.67 7.61 52.37
C LEU A 101 -53.59 7.17 51.37
N GLN A 102 -53.73 7.53 50.09
CA GLN A 102 -52.70 7.27 49.08
C GLN A 102 -51.39 8.01 49.41
N ILE A 103 -51.47 9.31 49.71
CA ILE A 103 -50.29 10.14 50.05
C ILE A 103 -49.58 9.61 51.29
N THR A 104 -50.31 9.34 52.37
CA THR A 104 -49.73 8.81 53.63
C THR A 104 -49.16 7.41 53.46
N THR A 105 -49.70 6.60 52.54
CA THR A 105 -49.12 5.29 52.20
C THR A 105 -47.81 5.46 51.42
N ALA A 106 -47.78 6.39 50.46
CA ALA A 106 -46.57 6.71 49.70
C ALA A 106 -45.45 7.31 50.59
N LEU A 107 -45.80 8.21 51.52
CA LEU A 107 -44.87 8.73 52.53
C LEU A 107 -44.26 7.60 53.38
N ARG A 108 -45.10 6.66 53.84
CA ARG A 108 -44.66 5.52 54.65
C ARG A 108 -43.72 4.58 53.90
N ALA A 109 -43.96 4.36 52.61
CA ALA A 109 -43.10 3.54 51.77
C ALA A 109 -41.71 4.17 51.56
N ARG A 110 -41.61 5.51 51.60
CA ARG A 110 -40.39 6.26 51.28
C ARG A 110 -39.59 6.71 52.51
N SER A 111 -40.19 6.78 53.69
CA SER A 111 -39.54 7.23 54.92
C SER A 111 -39.16 6.07 55.86
N SER A 112 -37.89 5.97 56.24
CA SER A 112 -37.40 5.00 57.22
C SER A 112 -37.79 5.34 58.67
N ARG A 113 -38.17 6.60 58.93
CA ARG A 113 -38.60 7.10 60.25
C ARG A 113 -40.04 6.73 60.60
N SER A 114 -40.88 6.46 59.59
CA SER A 114 -42.32 6.17 59.75
C SER A 114 -42.68 4.69 59.83
N GLN A 115 -41.70 3.78 59.93
CA GLN A 115 -41.96 2.33 60.01
C GLN A 115 -42.44 1.86 61.40
N GLY A 116 -42.59 2.76 62.38
CA GLY A 116 -42.95 2.42 63.76
C GLY A 116 -44.45 2.34 64.06
N ASP A 117 -45.33 2.82 63.18
CA ASP A 117 -46.78 2.85 63.39
C ASP A 117 -47.52 1.98 62.36
N ASP A 118 -47.69 0.70 62.68
CA ASP A 118 -48.41 -0.35 61.90
C ASP A 118 -49.94 -0.10 61.75
N GLN A 119 -50.46 1.13 61.94
CA GLN A 119 -51.90 1.40 61.87
C GLN A 119 -52.24 2.52 60.88
N ALA A 120 -52.42 2.16 59.60
CA ALA A 120 -52.82 3.07 58.51
C ALA A 120 -54.05 3.95 58.87
N ILE A 121 -55.02 3.37 59.58
CA ILE A 121 -56.27 4.03 59.97
C ILE A 121 -56.08 4.97 61.18
N ARG A 122 -55.22 4.59 62.14
CA ARG A 122 -54.95 5.42 63.32
C ARG A 122 -54.12 6.65 62.94
N GLY A 123 -53.13 6.47 62.05
CA GLY A 123 -52.34 7.57 61.51
C GLY A 123 -53.19 8.57 60.73
N LEU A 124 -54.16 8.11 59.93
CA LEU A 124 -55.11 9.00 59.25
C LEU A 124 -55.99 9.79 60.23
N LEU A 125 -56.55 9.14 61.26
CA LEU A 125 -57.37 9.83 62.27
C LEU A 125 -56.55 10.82 63.09
N GLN A 126 -55.29 10.52 63.36
CA GLN A 126 -54.36 11.43 64.02
C GLN A 126 -54.04 12.63 63.13
N LEU A 127 -53.66 12.41 61.87
CA LEU A 127 -53.47 13.46 60.87
C LEU A 127 -54.68 14.37 60.80
N LEU A 128 -55.87 13.79 60.60
CA LEU A 128 -57.10 14.58 60.49
C LEU A 128 -57.32 15.37 61.79
N GLY A 129 -57.15 14.75 62.95
CA GLY A 129 -57.24 15.43 64.24
C GLY A 129 -56.25 16.58 64.41
N GLU A 130 -55.00 16.42 63.95
CA GLU A 130 -53.97 17.48 63.91
C GLU A 130 -54.35 18.58 62.93
N LEU A 131 -54.78 18.23 61.71
CA LEU A 131 -55.29 19.16 60.72
C LEU A 131 -56.45 20.02 61.26
N PHE A 132 -57.44 19.41 61.93
CA PHE A 132 -58.56 20.15 62.52
C PHE A 132 -58.11 21.11 63.63
N ARG A 133 -57.08 20.76 64.42
CA ARG A 133 -56.55 21.59 65.51
C ARG A 133 -55.62 22.69 64.99
N ASP A 134 -54.59 22.32 64.24
CA ASP A 134 -53.51 23.21 63.80
C ASP A 134 -54.00 24.25 62.79
N GLN A 135 -55.01 23.91 61.99
CA GLN A 135 -55.62 24.81 61.01
C GLN A 135 -56.87 25.53 61.53
N ALA A 136 -57.22 25.34 62.81
CA ALA A 136 -58.38 25.93 63.48
C ALA A 136 -59.68 25.82 62.65
N LEU A 137 -59.92 24.68 61.99
CA LEU A 137 -60.99 24.54 61.00
C LEU A 137 -62.40 24.74 61.58
N ALA A 138 -62.57 24.51 62.88
CA ALA A 138 -63.83 24.72 63.58
C ALA A 138 -64.21 26.20 63.74
N GLU A 139 -63.24 27.12 63.66
CA GLU A 139 -63.44 28.57 63.81
C GLU A 139 -63.67 29.27 62.46
N LYS A 140 -63.53 28.54 61.35
CA LYS A 140 -63.69 29.05 59.99
C LYS A 140 -65.15 29.24 59.61
N GLU A 141 -65.37 30.07 58.59
CA GLU A 141 -66.72 30.34 58.09
C GLU A 141 -67.29 29.10 57.37
N VAL A 142 -68.62 28.94 57.45
CA VAL A 142 -69.30 27.85 56.74
C VAL A 142 -69.20 28.11 55.22
N GLY A 143 -68.59 27.17 54.50
CA GLY A 143 -68.22 27.29 53.10
C GLY A 143 -66.72 27.09 52.84
N ASP A 144 -65.87 27.13 53.87
CA ASP A 144 -64.44 26.85 53.72
C ASP A 144 -64.17 25.34 53.60
N LEU A 145 -63.28 24.99 52.68
CA LEU A 145 -62.90 23.62 52.35
C LEU A 145 -61.43 23.35 52.71
N VAL A 146 -61.15 22.09 53.06
CA VAL A 146 -59.78 21.62 53.28
C VAL A 146 -59.04 21.55 51.95
N THR A 147 -57.85 22.14 51.89
CA THR A 147 -56.95 22.09 50.72
C THR A 147 -55.72 21.25 50.98
N LEU A 148 -55.07 20.80 49.91
CA LEU A 148 -53.87 19.96 50.01
C LEU A 148 -52.67 20.70 50.63
N GLU A 149 -52.60 22.01 50.50
CA GLU A 149 -51.63 22.83 51.22
C GLU A 149 -51.74 22.67 52.75
N GLN A 150 -52.97 22.68 53.28
CA GLN A 150 -53.18 22.53 54.73
C GLN A 150 -52.73 21.14 55.23
N ILE A 151 -52.87 20.12 54.38
CA ILE A 151 -52.37 18.77 54.65
C ILE A 151 -50.83 18.75 54.62
N TYR A 152 -50.21 19.48 53.70
CA TYR A 152 -48.74 19.63 53.65
C TYR A 152 -48.20 20.24 54.95
N GLU A 153 -48.84 21.28 55.51
CA GLU A 153 -48.40 21.89 56.78
C GLU A 153 -48.28 20.86 57.91
N VAL A 154 -49.18 19.89 57.97
CA VAL A 154 -49.18 18.84 58.99
C VAL A 154 -48.15 17.74 58.68
N GLN A 155 -47.93 17.41 57.40
CA GLN A 155 -47.15 16.22 56.99
C GLN A 155 -45.78 16.48 56.40
N HIS A 156 -45.36 17.74 56.20
CA HIS A 156 -44.10 18.06 55.53
C HIS A 156 -42.86 17.42 56.20
N THR A 157 -42.90 17.17 57.51
CA THR A 157 -41.82 16.51 58.26
C THR A 157 -41.64 15.02 57.91
N ALA A 158 -42.64 14.40 57.29
CA ALA A 158 -42.60 13.00 56.82
C ALA A 158 -42.03 12.85 55.40
N LEU A 159 -41.86 13.95 54.66
CA LEU A 159 -41.18 13.96 53.36
C LEU A 159 -39.70 13.60 53.53
N ASP A 160 -39.07 13.08 52.48
CA ASP A 160 -37.64 12.80 52.50
C ASP A 160 -36.81 14.10 52.59
N SER A 161 -35.57 13.96 53.04
CA SER A 161 -34.69 15.11 53.29
C SER A 161 -34.38 15.94 52.03
N ASP A 162 -34.41 15.34 50.83
CA ASP A 162 -34.13 16.07 49.58
C ASP A 162 -35.34 16.94 49.19
N VAL A 163 -36.56 16.41 49.28
CA VAL A 163 -37.79 17.19 49.08
C VAL A 163 -37.94 18.27 50.15
N GLN A 164 -37.65 17.97 51.43
CA GLN A 164 -37.65 18.98 52.50
C GLN A 164 -36.65 20.11 52.24
N GLY A 165 -35.42 19.76 51.84
CA GLY A 165 -34.40 20.75 51.49
C GLY A 165 -34.83 21.60 50.29
N SER A 166 -35.46 20.98 49.29
CA SER A 166 -35.96 21.68 48.09
C SER A 166 -37.14 22.59 48.42
N MET A 167 -38.06 22.16 49.27
CA MET A 167 -39.19 22.98 49.74
C MET A 167 -38.76 24.15 50.63
N ALA A 168 -37.77 23.98 51.50
CA ALA A 168 -37.20 25.08 52.29
C ALA A 168 -36.60 26.17 51.37
N ARG A 169 -35.91 25.77 50.29
CA ARG A 169 -35.41 26.71 49.28
C ARG A 169 -36.54 27.40 48.51
N ILE A 170 -37.58 26.66 48.10
CA ILE A 170 -38.76 27.24 47.44
C ILE A 170 -39.42 28.28 48.36
N GLN A 171 -39.57 27.97 49.64
CA GLN A 171 -40.11 28.89 50.63
C GLN A 171 -39.26 30.16 50.76
N GLU A 172 -37.93 30.05 50.77
CA GLU A 172 -37.05 31.22 50.78
C GLU A 172 -37.21 32.08 49.51
N HIS A 173 -37.30 31.46 48.33
CA HIS A 173 -37.49 32.18 47.07
C HIS A 173 -38.86 32.86 47.00
N CYS A 174 -39.92 32.16 47.37
CA CYS A 174 -41.28 32.68 47.38
C CYS A 174 -41.54 33.69 48.50
N SER A 175 -40.76 33.67 49.60
CA SER A 175 -40.90 34.68 50.67
C SER A 175 -40.57 36.10 50.23
N LYS A 176 -39.85 36.24 49.10
CA LYS A 176 -39.49 37.52 48.48
C LYS A 176 -40.56 38.00 47.48
N ASP A 177 -41.52 37.15 47.10
CA ASP A 177 -42.58 37.47 46.16
C ASP A 177 -43.86 37.91 46.90
N SER A 178 -44.65 38.79 46.27
CA SER A 178 -45.95 39.21 46.82
C SER A 178 -47.10 38.22 46.53
N ASN A 179 -46.86 37.16 45.75
CA ASN A 179 -47.89 36.20 45.34
C ASN A 179 -47.85 34.93 46.21
N PRO A 180 -48.80 34.75 47.16
CA PRO A 180 -48.82 33.56 48.01
C PRO A 180 -49.06 32.27 47.21
N LEU A 181 -49.74 32.34 46.05
CA LEU A 181 -50.13 31.18 45.25
C LEU A 181 -48.95 30.33 44.78
N LEU A 182 -47.78 30.91 44.57
CA LEU A 182 -46.55 30.19 44.19
C LEU A 182 -46.20 29.12 45.24
N LEU A 183 -46.18 29.52 46.52
CA LEU A 183 -45.85 28.60 47.60
C LEU A 183 -46.96 27.56 47.81
N ARG A 184 -48.24 27.97 47.70
CA ARG A 184 -49.39 27.06 47.82
C ARG A 184 -49.36 25.96 46.75
N ALA A 185 -49.07 26.35 45.50
CA ALA A 185 -48.94 25.43 44.37
C ALA A 185 -47.76 24.46 44.57
N ALA A 186 -46.60 24.95 45.01
CA ALA A 186 -45.45 24.09 45.29
C ALA A 186 -45.73 23.05 46.39
N LYS A 187 -46.40 23.44 47.49
CA LYS A 187 -46.80 22.52 48.57
C LYS A 187 -47.75 21.43 48.07
N ALA A 188 -48.72 21.78 47.23
CA ALA A 188 -49.61 20.80 46.61
C ALA A 188 -48.86 19.85 45.68
N VAL A 189 -47.95 20.35 44.84
CA VAL A 189 -47.09 19.52 43.98
C VAL A 189 -46.23 18.57 44.79
N ALA A 190 -45.64 19.01 45.91
CA ALA A 190 -44.81 18.16 46.77
C ALA A 190 -45.57 16.94 47.34
N LEU A 191 -46.88 17.06 47.58
CA LEU A 191 -47.70 15.93 48.00
C LEU A 191 -48.22 15.09 46.83
N LEU A 192 -48.63 15.73 45.73
CA LEU A 192 -49.13 15.02 44.54
C LEU A 192 -48.04 14.24 43.81
N GLU A 193 -46.78 14.69 43.87
CA GLU A 193 -45.63 13.98 43.31
C GLU A 193 -45.49 12.55 43.85
N LEU A 194 -45.89 12.33 45.11
CA LEU A 194 -45.79 11.03 45.77
C LEU A 194 -46.69 9.96 45.17
N ILE A 195 -47.74 10.38 44.43
CA ILE A 195 -48.76 9.53 43.84
C ILE A 195 -48.81 9.65 42.31
N GLN A 196 -47.73 10.13 41.68
CA GLN A 196 -47.65 10.26 40.22
C GLN A 196 -47.81 8.94 39.45
N ASP A 197 -47.52 7.81 40.10
CA ASP A 197 -47.74 6.47 39.53
C ASP A 197 -49.23 6.16 39.34
N THR A 198 -50.13 6.78 40.11
CA THR A 198 -51.59 6.60 39.98
C THR A 198 -52.24 7.72 39.15
N GLN A 199 -51.79 8.96 39.31
CA GLN A 199 -52.33 10.11 38.58
C GLN A 199 -51.29 11.20 38.31
N PRO A 200 -51.19 11.73 37.08
CA PRO A 200 -50.21 12.77 36.76
C PRO A 200 -50.52 14.11 37.44
N THR A 201 -49.50 14.79 37.94
CA THR A 201 -49.62 16.10 38.60
C THR A 201 -49.83 17.22 37.59
N THR A 202 -51.05 17.37 37.08
CA THR A 202 -51.40 18.41 36.11
C THR A 202 -51.77 19.74 36.79
N ALA A 203 -51.71 20.86 36.06
CA ALA A 203 -52.13 22.16 36.59
C ALA A 203 -53.59 22.15 37.08
N LYS A 204 -54.46 21.45 36.34
CA LYS A 204 -55.87 21.23 36.71
C LYS A 204 -56.02 20.45 38.01
N LEU A 205 -55.21 19.40 38.21
CA LEU A 205 -55.22 18.62 39.45
C LEU A 205 -54.80 19.48 40.65
N VAL A 206 -53.71 20.24 40.49
CA VAL A 206 -53.21 21.16 41.50
C VAL A 206 -54.26 22.22 41.84
N SER A 207 -54.93 22.81 40.85
CA SER A 207 -55.98 23.80 41.10
C SER A 207 -57.18 23.21 41.82
N GLN A 208 -57.60 21.99 41.46
CA GLN A 208 -58.70 21.29 42.13
C GLN A 208 -58.40 20.96 43.61
N CYS A 209 -57.17 20.57 43.91
CA CYS A 209 -56.70 20.29 45.27
C CYS A 209 -56.49 21.56 46.13
N LEU A 210 -56.45 22.74 45.49
CA LEU A 210 -56.31 24.04 46.16
C LEU A 210 -57.63 24.83 46.23
N TYR A 211 -58.73 24.26 45.75
CA TYR A 211 -60.06 24.86 45.83
C TYR A 211 -60.50 25.00 47.29
N SER A 212 -60.51 26.25 47.78
CA SER A 212 -60.47 26.54 49.22
C SER A 212 -61.81 26.97 49.82
N ARG A 213 -62.73 27.46 48.99
CA ARG A 213 -64.02 27.97 49.45
C ARG A 213 -65.12 27.73 48.41
N MET A 214 -66.31 27.42 48.89
CA MET A 214 -67.52 27.29 48.06
C MET A 214 -67.83 28.62 47.35
N GLY A 215 -68.00 28.57 46.03
CA GLY A 215 -68.27 29.75 45.20
C GLY A 215 -67.03 30.57 44.83
N GLN A 216 -65.82 30.06 45.09
CA GLN A 216 -64.58 30.66 44.61
C GLN A 216 -64.51 30.60 43.08
N ALA A 217 -63.97 31.64 42.44
CA ALA A 217 -63.78 31.67 40.99
C ALA A 217 -62.77 30.60 40.53
N ASN A 218 -62.78 30.26 39.25
CA ASN A 218 -61.81 29.32 38.69
C ASN A 218 -60.40 29.94 38.69
N GLU A 219 -59.50 29.39 39.52
CA GLU A 219 -58.10 29.81 39.62
C GLU A 219 -57.14 28.96 38.77
N GLU A 220 -57.63 28.06 37.90
CA GLU A 220 -56.79 27.16 37.10
C GLU A 220 -55.72 27.90 36.27
N GLN A 221 -56.08 29.04 35.65
CA GLN A 221 -55.11 29.86 34.90
C GLN A 221 -54.04 30.47 35.81
N ALA A 222 -54.43 31.03 36.96
CA ALA A 222 -53.49 31.61 37.92
C ALA A 222 -52.56 30.55 38.52
N VAL A 223 -53.07 29.34 38.80
CA VAL A 223 -52.27 28.19 39.25
C VAL A 223 -51.32 27.73 38.13
N THR A 224 -51.78 27.68 36.88
CA THR A 224 -50.93 27.32 35.73
C THR A 224 -49.78 28.31 35.56
N GLU A 225 -50.06 29.62 35.63
CA GLU A 225 -49.04 30.66 35.59
C GLU A 225 -48.04 30.55 36.74
N ALA A 226 -48.52 30.25 37.96
CA ALA A 226 -47.67 30.03 39.13
C ALA A 226 -46.74 28.82 38.94
N LEU A 227 -47.26 27.70 38.42
CA LEU A 227 -46.46 26.50 38.13
C LEU A 227 -45.43 26.75 37.02
N GLU A 228 -45.80 27.46 35.95
CA GLU A 228 -44.88 27.83 34.86
C GLU A 228 -43.83 28.85 35.30
N GLU A 229 -44.15 29.76 36.23
CA GLU A 229 -43.18 30.66 36.84
C GLU A 229 -42.16 29.88 37.69
N LEU A 230 -42.62 28.96 38.55
CA LEU A 230 -41.72 28.09 39.32
C LEU A 230 -40.84 27.21 38.41
N ARG A 231 -41.39 26.74 37.28
CA ARG A 231 -40.64 26.00 36.26
C ARG A 231 -39.60 26.87 35.56
N ARG A 232 -39.94 28.11 35.18
CA ARG A 232 -38.97 29.07 34.60
C ARG A 232 -37.82 29.37 35.55
N ARG A 233 -38.10 29.41 36.85
CA ARG A 233 -37.10 29.55 37.92
C ARG A 233 -36.34 28.26 38.23
N ASN A 234 -36.62 27.16 37.52
CA ASN A 234 -36.02 25.84 37.72
C ASN A 234 -36.26 25.25 39.13
N LEU A 235 -37.36 25.65 39.78
CA LEU A 235 -37.79 25.12 41.08
C LEU A 235 -38.74 23.91 40.93
N LEU A 236 -39.42 23.82 39.78
CA LEU A 236 -40.22 22.67 39.37
C LEU A 236 -39.72 22.08 38.05
N GLY A 237 -39.75 20.76 37.96
CA GLY A 237 -39.66 20.02 36.71
C GLY A 237 -41.05 19.70 36.15
N TYR A 238 -41.14 19.41 34.86
CA TYR A 238 -42.38 18.93 34.22
C TYR A 238 -42.08 17.74 33.31
N SER A 239 -42.89 16.69 33.41
CA SER A 239 -42.90 15.50 32.56
C SER A 239 -44.26 15.40 31.88
N GLU A 240 -44.32 15.12 30.58
CA GLU A 240 -45.61 14.90 29.90
C GLU A 240 -46.36 13.67 30.47
N LYS A 241 -45.61 12.69 30.98
CA LYS A 241 -46.18 11.46 31.56
C LYS A 241 -46.64 11.66 33.00
N ASP A 242 -45.85 12.34 33.81
CA ASP A 242 -46.02 12.35 35.28
C ASP A 242 -46.49 13.72 35.82
N GLY A 243 -46.41 14.79 35.02
CA GLY A 243 -46.80 16.15 35.39
C GLY A 243 -45.69 16.96 36.07
N TYR A 244 -46.09 17.96 36.86
CA TYR A 244 -45.18 18.83 37.64
C TYR A 244 -44.58 18.08 38.83
N LYS A 245 -43.29 18.28 39.08
CA LYS A 245 -42.55 17.70 40.21
C LYS A 245 -41.60 18.72 40.82
N ILE A 246 -41.23 18.53 42.09
CA ILE A 246 -40.22 19.36 42.75
C ILE A 246 -38.86 19.09 42.09
N GLN A 247 -38.14 20.16 41.74
CA GLN A 247 -36.79 20.00 41.22
C GLN A 247 -35.84 19.59 42.36
N SER A 248 -35.18 18.43 42.22
CA SER A 248 -34.23 17.96 43.23
C SER A 248 -32.98 18.85 43.28
N SER A 249 -32.34 18.87 44.45
CA SER A 249 -31.06 19.58 44.64
C SER A 249 -29.99 19.18 43.63
N ALA A 250 -29.89 17.88 43.32
CA ALA A 250 -28.96 17.34 42.34
C ALA A 250 -29.22 17.85 40.91
N ALA A 251 -30.47 18.06 40.52
CA ALA A 251 -30.83 18.53 39.19
C ALA A 251 -30.59 20.04 39.01
N GLU A 252 -30.79 20.82 40.07
CA GLU A 252 -30.47 22.24 40.10
C GLU A 252 -28.94 22.47 40.03
N GLU A 253 -28.15 21.72 40.81
CA GLU A 253 -26.68 21.74 40.73
C GLU A 253 -26.18 21.36 39.33
N TRP A 254 -26.78 20.35 38.70
CA TRP A 254 -26.43 19.92 37.35
C TRP A 254 -26.66 21.03 36.32
N GLU A 255 -27.82 21.69 36.36
CA GLU A 255 -28.12 22.81 35.45
C GLU A 255 -27.26 24.04 35.74
N ARG A 256 -26.96 24.32 37.00
CA ARG A 256 -26.03 25.40 37.37
C ARG A 256 -24.63 25.13 36.80
N GLU A 257 -24.09 23.94 37.04
CA GLU A 257 -22.79 23.53 36.50
C GLU A 257 -22.77 23.63 34.98
N ARG A 258 -23.83 23.14 34.31
CA ARG A 258 -24.00 23.23 32.87
C ARG A 258 -23.97 24.67 32.36
N ARG A 259 -24.67 25.60 33.02
CA ARG A 259 -24.73 27.02 32.64
C ARG A 259 -23.38 27.74 32.83
N GLU A 260 -22.62 27.36 33.86
CA GLU A 260 -21.30 27.93 34.16
C GLU A 260 -20.21 27.49 33.17
N ILE A 261 -20.44 26.43 32.38
CA ILE A 261 -19.47 25.98 31.36
C ILE A 261 -19.30 27.06 30.28
N PRO A 262 -18.07 27.56 30.07
CA PRO A 262 -17.79 28.52 29.01
C PRO A 262 -17.82 27.84 27.64
N ALA A 263 -18.35 28.56 26.65
CA ALA A 263 -18.25 28.16 25.24
C ALA A 263 -17.51 29.24 24.45
N PRO A 264 -16.16 29.23 24.42
CA PRO A 264 -15.37 30.17 23.64
C PRO A 264 -15.75 30.13 22.15
N ARG A 265 -15.59 31.26 21.45
CA ARG A 265 -15.96 31.36 20.02
C ARG A 265 -15.21 30.37 19.14
N GLU A 266 -13.97 30.04 19.48
CA GLU A 266 -13.15 29.04 18.78
C GLU A 266 -13.81 27.66 18.78
N VAL A 267 -14.35 27.26 19.93
CA VAL A 267 -15.06 25.97 20.07
C VAL A 267 -16.38 26.00 19.31
N ARG A 268 -17.10 27.13 19.35
CA ARG A 268 -18.33 27.29 18.55
C ARG A 268 -18.03 27.19 17.04
N SER A 269 -16.97 27.86 16.58
CA SER A 269 -16.48 27.80 15.20
C SER A 269 -16.14 26.36 14.80
N GLN A 270 -15.49 25.60 15.69
CA GLN A 270 -15.20 24.17 15.45
C GLN A 270 -16.46 23.32 15.32
N LEU A 271 -17.46 23.52 16.19
CA LEU A 271 -18.73 22.80 16.11
C LEU A 271 -19.49 23.09 14.81
N VAL A 272 -19.44 24.34 14.34
CA VAL A 272 -20.00 24.74 13.04
C VAL A 272 -19.23 24.09 11.88
N GLN A 273 -17.89 24.03 11.95
CA GLN A 273 -17.08 23.32 10.96
C GLN A 273 -17.46 21.84 10.88
N ASP A 274 -17.63 21.18 12.02
CA ASP A 274 -17.96 19.75 12.06
C ASP A 274 -19.37 19.47 11.53
N ALA A 275 -20.32 20.38 11.77
CA ALA A 275 -21.64 20.34 11.14
C ALA A 275 -21.56 20.55 9.61
N LEU A 276 -20.76 21.51 9.13
CA LEU A 276 -20.57 21.74 7.69
C LEU A 276 -19.86 20.56 7.00
N LYS A 277 -18.86 19.93 7.64
CA LYS A 277 -18.20 18.72 7.11
C LYS A 277 -19.22 17.61 6.85
N TYR A 278 -20.18 17.44 7.76
CA TYR A 278 -21.27 16.48 7.58
C TYR A 278 -22.17 16.88 6.41
N LEU A 279 -22.61 18.14 6.35
CA LEU A 279 -23.52 18.64 5.31
C LEU A 279 -22.91 18.63 3.90
N VAL A 280 -21.59 18.83 3.76
CA VAL A 280 -20.93 18.88 2.45
C VAL A 280 -20.59 17.49 1.88
N ALA A 281 -20.67 16.45 2.71
CA ALA A 281 -20.42 15.07 2.28
C ALA A 281 -21.65 14.41 1.60
N GLU A 282 -22.85 14.93 1.84
CA GLU A 282 -24.11 14.38 1.33
C GLU A 282 -24.51 14.80 -0.11
N PRO A 283 -24.26 16.04 -0.58
CA PRO A 283 -24.72 16.51 -1.88
C PRO A 283 -24.19 15.65 -3.03
N GLU A 284 -25.06 15.42 -4.01
CA GLU A 284 -24.64 14.82 -5.27
C GLU A 284 -23.60 15.71 -5.98
N ARG A 285 -22.72 15.05 -6.73
CA ARG A 285 -21.69 15.73 -7.51
C ARG A 285 -22.32 16.45 -8.70
N PRO A 286 -22.01 17.75 -8.92
CA PRO A 286 -22.45 18.44 -10.11
C PRO A 286 -21.82 17.80 -11.35
N ARG A 287 -22.51 17.89 -12.50
CA ARG A 287 -22.11 17.20 -13.73
C ARG A 287 -21.98 18.18 -14.90
N LEU A 288 -20.89 18.08 -15.64
CA LEU A 288 -20.69 18.77 -16.92
C LEU A 288 -20.52 17.74 -18.03
N GLN A 289 -21.40 17.79 -19.03
CA GLN A 289 -21.44 16.83 -20.16
C GLN A 289 -21.36 15.35 -19.70
N GLY A 290 -22.05 15.01 -18.61
CA GLY A 290 -22.11 13.66 -18.04
C GLY A 290 -21.01 13.32 -17.01
N ARG A 291 -19.85 14.00 -17.01
CA ARG A 291 -18.79 13.79 -16.01
C ARG A 291 -19.16 14.40 -14.65
N PRO A 292 -19.07 13.66 -13.54
CA PRO A 292 -19.24 14.20 -12.20
C PRO A 292 -17.97 14.92 -11.72
N PHE A 293 -18.13 16.10 -11.11
CA PHE A 293 -17.05 16.88 -10.50
C PHE A 293 -17.19 16.81 -8.98
N PRO A 294 -16.17 16.41 -8.22
CA PRO A 294 -16.27 16.37 -6.77
C PRO A 294 -16.33 17.77 -6.16
N TRP A 295 -16.88 17.83 -4.95
CA TRP A 295 -16.84 19.02 -4.11
C TRP A 295 -15.50 19.13 -3.40
N ALA A 296 -14.93 20.32 -3.39
CA ALA A 296 -13.92 20.73 -2.42
C ALA A 296 -14.55 21.79 -1.51
N ALA A 297 -14.22 21.80 -0.23
CA ALA A 297 -14.76 22.78 0.69
C ALA A 297 -13.72 23.29 1.66
N VAL A 298 -13.71 24.61 1.84
CA VAL A 298 -12.89 25.31 2.82
C VAL A 298 -13.78 26.16 3.71
N PHE A 299 -13.30 26.45 4.92
CA PHE A 299 -13.99 27.25 5.91
C PHE A 299 -13.10 28.38 6.40
N SER A 300 -13.68 29.58 6.52
CA SER A 300 -13.04 30.70 7.20
C SER A 300 -14.03 31.45 8.10
N ASP A 301 -13.58 31.89 9.27
CA ASP A 301 -14.40 32.65 10.24
C ASP A 301 -14.07 34.14 10.30
N GLY A 302 -13.25 34.63 9.35
CA GLY A 302 -12.79 36.01 9.29
C GLY A 302 -11.80 36.40 10.40
N ARG A 303 -11.35 35.44 11.22
CA ARG A 303 -10.46 35.68 12.36
C ARG A 303 -9.31 34.68 12.39
N ARG A 304 -9.51 33.53 13.04
CA ARG A 304 -8.44 32.54 13.29
C ARG A 304 -8.49 31.39 12.29
N ALA A 305 -9.69 30.97 11.88
CA ALA A 305 -9.85 29.96 10.86
C ALA A 305 -9.76 30.62 9.48
N VAL A 306 -8.73 30.26 8.73
CA VAL A 306 -8.51 30.72 7.36
C VAL A 306 -8.26 29.50 6.48
N ASP A 307 -9.11 29.32 5.46
CA ASP A 307 -9.06 28.24 4.49
C ASP A 307 -8.89 26.83 5.12
N VAL A 308 -9.57 26.58 6.24
CA VAL A 308 -9.59 25.26 6.89
C VAL A 308 -10.30 24.26 5.98
N ARG A 309 -9.61 23.22 5.53
CA ARG A 309 -10.17 22.20 4.62
C ARG A 309 -11.25 21.38 5.34
N LEU A 310 -12.48 21.45 4.84
CA LEU A 310 -13.60 20.62 5.27
C LEU A 310 -13.75 19.35 4.41
N LEU A 311 -13.54 19.49 3.09
CA LEU A 311 -13.58 18.38 2.13
C LEU A 311 -12.49 18.60 1.08
N ASP A 312 -11.63 17.59 0.88
CA ASP A 312 -10.51 17.63 -0.05
C ASP A 312 -10.57 16.42 -1.00
N PRO A 313 -11.02 16.60 -2.25
CA PRO A 313 -11.12 15.52 -3.20
C PRO A 313 -9.74 15.18 -3.81
N ARG A 314 -9.60 13.94 -4.30
CA ARG A 314 -8.37 13.51 -4.98
C ARG A 314 -8.24 14.01 -6.42
N ASP A 315 -9.34 14.48 -7.02
CA ASP A 315 -9.40 15.00 -8.39
C ASP A 315 -9.23 16.52 -8.35
N ASP A 316 -8.27 17.03 -9.11
CA ASP A 316 -7.99 18.47 -9.21
C ASP A 316 -9.14 19.23 -9.91
N ALA A 317 -9.98 18.52 -10.68
CA ALA A 317 -11.20 19.06 -11.30
C ALA A 317 -12.36 19.11 -10.29
N ALA A 318 -12.23 19.90 -9.22
CA ALA A 318 -13.24 20.04 -8.19
C ALA A 318 -14.00 21.38 -8.27
N VAL A 319 -15.24 21.40 -7.75
CA VAL A 319 -15.93 22.66 -7.49
C VAL A 319 -15.63 23.06 -6.05
N GLN A 320 -14.85 24.12 -5.86
CA GLN A 320 -14.47 24.59 -4.54
C GLN A 320 -15.51 25.56 -3.96
N VAL A 321 -16.11 25.18 -2.83
CA VAL A 321 -16.98 26.05 -2.03
C VAL A 321 -16.22 26.59 -0.83
N ASP A 322 -16.33 27.89 -0.61
CA ASP A 322 -15.65 28.62 0.45
C ASP A 322 -16.68 29.16 1.45
N PHE A 323 -16.87 28.42 2.54
CA PHE A 323 -17.84 28.75 3.58
C PHE A 323 -17.28 29.85 4.51
N ARG A 324 -17.93 31.00 4.51
CA ARG A 324 -17.54 32.18 5.30
C ARG A 324 -18.50 32.37 6.47
N PHE A 325 -18.03 32.07 7.67
CA PHE A 325 -18.77 32.26 8.93
C PHE A 325 -18.45 33.63 9.52
N LEU A 326 -19.18 34.66 9.08
CA LEU A 326 -18.87 36.06 9.32
C LEU A 326 -19.95 36.75 10.16
N SER A 327 -19.56 37.85 10.83
CA SER A 327 -20.52 38.75 11.46
C SER A 327 -21.27 39.56 10.41
N ARG A 328 -22.40 40.18 10.78
CA ARG A 328 -23.17 41.05 9.88
C ARG A 328 -22.35 42.22 9.34
N GLU A 329 -21.40 42.74 10.11
CA GLU A 329 -20.51 43.85 9.70
C GLU A 329 -19.50 43.40 8.64
N ASP A 330 -18.95 42.18 8.78
CA ASP A 330 -17.95 41.62 7.87
C ASP A 330 -18.57 41.03 6.58
N ALA A 331 -19.89 40.80 6.57
CA ALA A 331 -20.66 40.19 5.49
C ALA A 331 -21.22 41.20 4.47
N ALA A 332 -20.68 42.43 4.42
CA ALA A 332 -21.18 43.48 3.53
C ALA A 332 -21.09 43.08 2.04
N GLU A 333 -22.25 43.07 1.36
CA GLU A 333 -22.38 42.58 -0.02
C GLU A 333 -21.47 43.30 -1.02
N ALA A 334 -21.36 44.64 -0.94
CA ALA A 334 -20.51 45.42 -1.83
C ALA A 334 -19.02 45.04 -1.75
N ALA A 335 -18.55 44.60 -0.57
CA ALA A 335 -17.17 44.16 -0.39
C ALA A 335 -16.94 42.78 -1.02
N TRP A 336 -17.88 41.86 -0.86
CA TRP A 336 -17.77 40.49 -1.35
C TRP A 336 -18.01 40.34 -2.85
N LEU A 337 -18.79 41.24 -3.47
CA LEU A 337 -18.84 41.36 -4.92
C LEU A 337 -17.45 41.62 -5.49
N LYS A 338 -16.69 42.59 -4.94
CA LYS A 338 -15.32 42.87 -5.39
C LYS A 338 -14.36 41.71 -5.11
N LYS A 339 -14.35 41.19 -3.88
CA LYS A 339 -13.46 40.10 -3.47
C LYS A 339 -13.67 38.82 -4.28
N SER A 340 -14.91 38.51 -4.65
CA SER A 340 -15.22 37.31 -5.44
C SER A 340 -14.68 37.34 -6.88
N ASP A 341 -14.23 38.51 -7.38
CA ASP A 341 -13.62 38.65 -8.71
C ASP A 341 -12.08 38.73 -8.67
N GLU A 342 -11.48 38.84 -7.48
CA GLU A 342 -10.03 38.84 -7.28
C GLU A 342 -9.42 37.46 -7.62
N SER A 343 -8.21 37.45 -8.18
CA SER A 343 -7.56 36.24 -8.73
C SER A 343 -7.50 35.06 -7.77
N THR A 344 -7.39 35.30 -6.46
CA THR A 344 -7.29 34.25 -5.44
C THR A 344 -8.62 33.55 -5.12
N LEU A 345 -9.75 34.24 -5.34
CA LEU A 345 -11.10 33.74 -5.04
C LEU A 345 -11.99 33.58 -6.28
N ARG A 346 -11.52 34.04 -7.45
CA ARG A 346 -12.25 34.06 -8.73
C ARG A 346 -12.79 32.70 -9.18
N GLU A 347 -12.14 31.62 -8.76
CA GLU A 347 -12.50 30.24 -9.09
C GLU A 347 -13.25 29.52 -7.96
N ARG A 348 -13.53 30.21 -6.86
CA ARG A 348 -14.22 29.66 -5.68
C ARG A 348 -15.64 30.16 -5.62
N VAL A 349 -16.54 29.27 -5.21
CA VAL A 349 -17.93 29.63 -4.87
C VAL A 349 -17.94 30.07 -3.41
N ILE A 350 -18.00 31.37 -3.16
CA ILE A 350 -17.99 31.90 -1.79
C ILE A 350 -19.41 31.84 -1.23
N TRP A 351 -19.60 31.17 -0.09
CA TRP A 351 -20.90 31.07 0.57
C TRP A 351 -20.84 31.66 1.98
N ILE A 352 -21.39 32.86 2.12
CA ILE A 352 -21.44 33.58 3.39
C ILE A 352 -22.70 33.18 4.14
N CYS A 353 -22.57 32.89 5.44
CA CYS A 353 -23.70 32.58 6.31
C CYS A 353 -24.67 33.76 6.43
N GLY A 354 -25.93 33.47 6.76
CA GLY A 354 -26.91 34.46 7.20
C GLY A 354 -26.62 34.92 8.63
N ASP A 355 -27.68 35.12 9.42
CA ASP A 355 -27.54 35.59 10.80
C ASP A 355 -26.95 34.51 11.72
N PRO A 356 -25.75 34.72 12.31
CA PRO A 356 -25.08 33.67 13.07
C PRO A 356 -25.54 33.58 14.53
N ASP A 357 -26.32 34.53 15.06
CA ASP A 357 -26.62 34.62 16.49
C ASP A 357 -27.34 33.37 17.05
N ALA A 358 -28.42 32.93 16.38
CA ALA A 358 -29.14 31.73 16.77
C ALA A 358 -28.28 30.47 16.68
N LEU A 359 -27.37 30.43 15.69
CA LEU A 359 -26.43 29.33 15.48
C LEU A 359 -25.36 29.30 16.59
N GLU A 360 -24.85 30.47 17.00
CA GLU A 360 -23.90 30.58 18.10
C GLU A 360 -24.51 30.13 19.44
N ASP A 361 -25.79 30.39 19.66
CA ASP A 361 -26.52 29.92 20.84
C ASP A 361 -26.71 28.40 20.83
N ALA A 362 -27.10 27.81 19.69
CA ALA A 362 -27.20 26.36 19.55
C ALA A 362 -25.84 25.67 19.79
N ALA A 363 -24.76 26.21 19.23
CA ALA A 363 -23.40 25.70 19.43
C ALA A 363 -22.94 25.82 20.89
N ARG A 364 -23.32 26.92 21.58
CA ARG A 364 -23.05 27.11 23.01
C ARG A 364 -23.73 26.05 23.86
N GLU A 365 -25.01 25.79 23.62
CA GLU A 365 -25.78 24.78 24.35
C GLU A 365 -25.24 23.37 24.09
N LEU A 366 -24.89 23.03 22.85
CA LEU A 366 -24.25 21.75 22.51
C LEU A 366 -22.92 21.60 23.25
N ARG A 367 -22.08 22.63 23.27
CA ARG A 367 -20.80 22.59 23.98
C ARG A 367 -20.98 22.33 25.47
N ARG A 368 -21.97 22.96 26.10
CA ARG A 368 -22.29 22.73 27.52
C ARG A 368 -22.64 21.27 27.78
N SER A 369 -23.49 20.70 26.93
CA SER A 369 -23.89 19.29 27.01
C SER A 369 -22.72 18.33 26.77
N GLU A 370 -21.85 18.60 25.79
CA GLU A 370 -20.64 17.81 25.55
C GLU A 370 -19.73 17.73 26.78
N VAL A 371 -19.45 18.87 27.40
CA VAL A 371 -18.57 18.94 28.58
C VAL A 371 -19.18 18.21 29.78
N MET A 372 -20.50 18.34 29.99
CA MET A 372 -21.19 17.59 31.05
C MET A 372 -21.10 16.08 30.83
N CYS A 373 -21.37 15.61 29.60
CA CYS A 373 -21.22 14.20 29.24
C CYS A 373 -19.79 13.72 29.43
N ASP A 374 -18.79 14.46 28.92
CA ASP A 374 -17.38 14.07 28.99
C ASP A 374 -16.87 14.00 30.44
N LYS A 375 -17.37 14.89 31.31
CA LYS A 375 -17.01 14.92 32.74
C LYS A 375 -17.60 13.74 33.52
N TYR A 376 -18.86 13.41 33.27
CA TYR A 376 -19.61 12.48 34.13
C TYR A 376 -19.73 11.05 33.58
N LYS A 377 -19.62 10.85 32.26
CA LYS A 377 -19.68 9.53 31.62
C LYS A 377 -18.60 8.55 32.12
N PRO A 378 -17.33 8.93 32.29
CA PRO A 378 -16.31 8.03 32.83
C PRO A 378 -16.57 7.61 34.28
N ARG A 379 -17.31 8.42 35.04
CA ARG A 379 -17.61 8.21 36.47
C ARG A 379 -19.01 7.64 36.70
N ARG A 380 -19.68 7.14 35.65
CA ARG A 380 -21.08 6.68 35.71
C ARG A 380 -21.34 5.67 36.83
N ALA A 381 -20.41 4.76 37.10
CA ALA A 381 -20.56 3.75 38.15
C ALA A 381 -20.63 4.36 39.56
N SER A 382 -19.85 5.40 39.84
CA SER A 382 -19.75 6.06 41.15
C SER A 382 -20.82 7.12 41.41
N LEU A 383 -21.66 7.45 40.42
CA LEU A 383 -22.76 8.41 40.58
C LEU A 383 -23.92 7.80 41.37
N ASN A 384 -24.59 8.63 42.17
CA ASN A 384 -25.85 8.28 42.80
C ASN A 384 -26.97 8.09 41.74
N ALA A 385 -28.09 7.47 42.12
CA ALA A 385 -29.17 7.16 41.18
C ALA A 385 -29.72 8.42 40.48
N ALA A 386 -29.87 9.54 41.20
CA ALA A 386 -30.34 10.81 40.65
C ALA A 386 -29.39 11.37 39.57
N ARG A 387 -28.07 11.43 39.83
CA ARG A 387 -27.09 11.91 38.84
C ARG A 387 -26.90 10.94 37.67
N LYS A 388 -27.11 9.63 37.86
CA LYS A 388 -27.14 8.65 36.75
C LYS A 388 -28.27 8.96 35.77
N LEU A 389 -29.46 9.31 36.26
CA LEU A 389 -30.59 9.70 35.43
C LEU A 389 -30.32 11.02 34.69
N LEU A 390 -29.78 12.03 35.38
CA LEU A 390 -29.43 13.33 34.77
C LEU A 390 -28.37 13.18 33.68
N LEU A 391 -27.35 12.34 33.88
CA LEU A 391 -26.37 12.03 32.84
C LEU A 391 -27.04 11.41 31.60
N GLN A 392 -27.96 10.46 31.77
CA GLN A 392 -28.67 9.85 30.65
C GLN A 392 -29.51 10.88 29.89
N GLN A 393 -30.18 11.79 30.61
CA GLN A 393 -30.95 12.88 29.99
C GLN A 393 -30.03 13.85 29.23
N GLU A 394 -28.84 14.14 29.75
CA GLU A 394 -27.87 15.02 29.10
C GLU A 394 -27.24 14.36 27.85
N GLU A 395 -27.04 13.04 27.85
CA GLU A 395 -26.62 12.28 26.67
C GLU A 395 -27.66 12.41 25.55
N ASN A 396 -28.96 12.20 25.85
CA ASN A 396 -30.03 12.38 24.88
C ASN A 396 -30.10 13.84 24.38
N ARG A 397 -30.01 14.81 25.31
CA ARG A 397 -30.02 16.24 24.99
C ARG A 397 -28.86 16.63 24.07
N LYS A 398 -27.67 16.06 24.28
CA LYS A 398 -26.51 16.27 23.40
C LYS A 398 -26.81 15.80 21.97
N GLU A 399 -27.40 14.62 21.80
CA GLU A 399 -27.76 14.08 20.48
C GLU A 399 -28.79 14.98 19.77
N ASP A 400 -29.84 15.41 20.49
CA ASP A 400 -30.86 16.33 19.98
C ASP A 400 -30.25 17.69 19.58
N LEU A 401 -29.38 18.25 20.43
CA LEU A 401 -28.68 19.51 20.15
C LEU A 401 -27.72 19.39 18.96
N GLN A 402 -27.08 18.24 18.77
CA GLN A 402 -26.22 18.01 17.62
C GLN A 402 -27.02 17.95 16.32
N ALA A 403 -28.16 17.25 16.32
CA ALA A 403 -29.07 17.21 15.18
C ALA A 403 -29.65 18.60 14.88
N LYS A 404 -30.05 19.33 15.92
CA LYS A 404 -30.52 20.72 15.82
C LYS A 404 -29.45 21.64 15.24
N LEU A 405 -28.21 21.57 15.74
CA LEU A 405 -27.10 22.40 15.25
C LEU A 405 -26.88 22.20 13.74
N ARG A 406 -26.92 20.95 13.25
CA ARG A 406 -26.79 20.67 11.81
C ARG A 406 -27.90 21.32 11.00
N LYS A 407 -29.14 21.24 11.48
CA LYS A 407 -30.30 21.89 10.85
C LYS A 407 -30.16 23.42 10.86
N ASP A 408 -29.73 23.99 11.98
CA ASP A 408 -29.54 25.44 12.14
C ASP A 408 -28.37 25.95 11.27
N VAL A 409 -27.28 25.19 11.13
CA VAL A 409 -26.19 25.48 10.17
C VAL A 409 -26.75 25.48 8.74
N ALA A 410 -27.45 24.42 8.32
CA ALA A 410 -28.02 24.37 6.98
C ALA A 410 -28.97 25.56 6.73
N GLY A 411 -29.83 25.90 7.69
CA GLY A 411 -30.73 27.04 7.62
C GLY A 411 -30.00 28.38 7.55
N CYS A 412 -28.98 28.59 8.38
CA CYS A 412 -28.18 29.82 8.41
C CYS A 412 -27.49 30.07 7.07
N TRP A 413 -26.89 29.04 6.46
CA TRP A 413 -26.27 29.19 5.12
C TRP A 413 -27.30 29.40 4.02
N MET A 414 -28.47 28.75 4.09
CA MET A 414 -29.57 29.00 3.16
C MET A 414 -30.15 30.42 3.27
N GLN A 415 -30.06 31.07 4.43
CA GLN A 415 -30.42 32.49 4.61
C GLN A 415 -29.32 33.47 4.19
N GLY A 416 -28.12 32.96 3.89
CA GLY A 416 -26.97 33.73 3.48
C GLY A 416 -26.93 34.07 1.99
N LYS A 417 -25.73 34.34 1.47
CA LYS A 417 -25.51 34.70 0.06
C LYS A 417 -24.33 33.94 -0.55
N LEU A 418 -24.46 33.60 -1.82
CA LEU A 418 -23.42 33.01 -2.66
C LEU A 418 -22.79 34.08 -3.55
N TYR A 419 -21.47 34.05 -3.72
CA TYR A 419 -20.74 34.94 -4.62
C TYR A 419 -19.80 34.17 -5.54
N PHE A 420 -19.76 34.58 -6.81
CA PHE A 420 -18.89 34.01 -7.81
C PHE A 420 -18.59 35.04 -8.91
N ARG A 421 -17.31 35.34 -9.16
CA ARG A 421 -16.85 36.25 -10.24
C ARG A 421 -17.59 37.59 -10.30
N GLY A 422 -17.74 38.25 -9.15
CA GLY A 422 -18.42 39.54 -9.05
C GLY A 422 -19.94 39.47 -9.11
N ARG A 423 -20.55 38.29 -9.05
CA ARG A 423 -22.01 38.09 -9.07
C ARG A 423 -22.49 37.56 -7.72
N SER A 424 -23.68 37.99 -7.31
CA SER A 424 -24.38 37.51 -6.11
C SER A 424 -25.51 36.57 -6.53
N LEU A 425 -25.67 35.46 -5.81
CA LEU A 425 -26.70 34.44 -6.01
C LEU A 425 -27.38 34.15 -4.67
N SER A 426 -28.70 33.94 -4.71
CA SER A 426 -29.46 33.51 -3.54
C SER A 426 -29.50 31.98 -3.45
N PRO A 427 -29.06 31.34 -2.35
CA PRO A 427 -29.16 29.89 -2.18
C PRO A 427 -30.60 29.36 -2.31
N GLN A 428 -31.58 30.11 -1.81
CA GLN A 428 -33.00 29.73 -1.82
C GLN A 428 -33.60 29.68 -3.22
N GLU A 429 -33.05 30.49 -4.14
CA GLU A 429 -33.44 30.46 -5.55
C GLU A 429 -32.83 29.27 -6.30
N GLN A 430 -31.73 28.70 -5.79
CA GLN A 430 -31.08 27.54 -6.39
C GLN A 430 -31.68 26.21 -5.90
N GLY A 431 -32.23 26.16 -4.69
CA GLY A 431 -32.84 24.94 -4.15
C GLY A 431 -33.58 25.13 -2.82
N SER A 432 -34.48 24.20 -2.50
CA SER A 432 -35.27 24.22 -1.27
C SER A 432 -34.52 23.70 -0.03
N SER A 433 -33.37 23.06 -0.21
CA SER A 433 -32.50 22.55 0.85
C SER A 433 -31.04 22.84 0.54
N PHE A 434 -30.18 22.79 1.57
CA PHE A 434 -28.73 23.02 1.44
C PHE A 434 -28.10 22.15 0.34
N ASN A 435 -28.36 20.85 0.35
CA ASN A 435 -27.78 19.89 -0.60
C ASN A 435 -28.23 20.19 -2.05
N VAL A 436 -29.52 20.51 -2.24
CA VAL A 436 -30.08 20.83 -3.57
C VAL A 436 -29.53 22.16 -4.09
N ALA A 437 -29.46 23.19 -3.24
CA ALA A 437 -28.92 24.49 -3.61
C ALA A 437 -27.44 24.39 -3.99
N MET A 438 -26.65 23.60 -3.25
CA MET A 438 -25.24 23.35 -3.57
C MET A 438 -25.09 22.64 -4.92
N GLN A 439 -25.84 21.55 -5.16
CA GLN A 439 -25.83 20.83 -6.44
C GLN A 439 -26.24 21.72 -7.63
N ALA A 440 -27.34 22.47 -7.50
CA ALA A 440 -27.84 23.35 -8.54
C ALA A 440 -26.85 24.47 -8.86
N THR A 441 -26.25 25.07 -7.82
CA THR A 441 -25.20 26.09 -7.98
C THR A 441 -23.99 25.51 -8.72
N GLY A 442 -23.52 24.33 -8.32
CA GLY A 442 -22.41 23.65 -9.00
C GLY A 442 -22.71 23.40 -10.49
N ASN A 443 -23.86 22.81 -10.80
CA ASN A 443 -24.28 22.55 -12.19
C ASN A 443 -24.34 23.82 -13.04
N ARG A 444 -24.82 24.92 -12.46
CA ARG A 444 -24.90 26.22 -13.12
C ARG A 444 -23.52 26.82 -13.41
N LEU A 445 -22.58 26.70 -12.48
CA LEU A 445 -21.27 27.35 -12.55
C LEU A 445 -20.20 26.53 -13.29
N LEU A 446 -20.38 25.21 -13.41
CA LEU A 446 -19.41 24.31 -14.06
C LEU A 446 -18.97 24.78 -15.47
N PRO A 447 -19.87 25.20 -16.40
CA PRO A 447 -19.45 25.68 -17.71
C PRO A 447 -18.58 26.95 -17.66
N GLU A 448 -18.80 27.81 -16.67
CA GLU A 448 -18.00 29.03 -16.48
C GLU A 448 -16.66 28.74 -15.78
N LEU A 449 -16.63 27.76 -14.87
CA LEU A 449 -15.42 27.29 -14.20
C LEU A 449 -14.49 26.56 -15.17
N TYR A 450 -15.06 25.70 -16.04
CA TYR A 450 -14.30 24.85 -16.95
C TYR A 450 -14.66 25.10 -18.43
N PRO A 451 -14.42 26.32 -18.96
CA PRO A 451 -14.77 26.66 -20.34
C PRO A 451 -13.97 25.89 -21.38
N HIS A 452 -12.86 25.25 -21.00
CA HIS A 452 -12.02 24.45 -21.89
C HIS A 452 -12.22 22.94 -21.71
N PHE A 453 -13.24 22.53 -20.97
CA PHE A 453 -13.58 21.13 -20.71
C PHE A 453 -13.86 20.34 -21.99
N ILE A 454 -13.42 19.08 -22.00
CA ILE A 454 -13.79 18.08 -23.00
C ILE A 454 -14.32 16.83 -22.31
N ALA A 455 -15.35 16.22 -22.89
CA ALA A 455 -15.97 14.99 -22.36
C ALA A 455 -15.15 13.72 -22.65
N THR A 456 -14.06 13.82 -23.43
CA THR A 456 -13.27 12.68 -23.88
C THR A 456 -12.68 11.88 -22.72
N LEU A 457 -12.95 10.58 -22.70
CA LEU A 457 -12.39 9.65 -21.72
C LEU A 457 -11.38 8.72 -22.38
N VAL A 458 -10.16 8.75 -21.87
CA VAL A 458 -9.06 7.86 -22.27
C VAL A 458 -8.87 6.79 -21.20
N GLN A 459 -8.91 5.53 -21.61
CA GLN A 459 -8.66 4.39 -20.73
C GLN A 459 -7.16 4.12 -20.59
N PRO A 460 -6.69 3.58 -19.44
CA PRO A 460 -5.28 3.26 -19.26
C PRO A 460 -4.71 2.32 -20.34
N SER A 461 -5.51 1.34 -20.79
CA SER A 461 -5.10 0.41 -21.86
C SER A 461 -4.93 1.09 -23.23
N GLU A 462 -5.63 2.19 -23.47
CA GLU A 462 -5.53 2.96 -24.72
C GLU A 462 -4.23 3.77 -24.77
N LEU A 463 -3.66 4.16 -23.62
CA LEU A 463 -2.35 4.84 -23.56
C LEU A 463 -1.22 3.96 -24.11
N LEU A 464 -1.32 2.64 -23.92
CA LEU A 464 -0.32 1.68 -24.38
C LEU A 464 -0.31 1.52 -25.90
N LEU A 465 -1.36 1.98 -26.61
CA LEU A 465 -1.37 1.98 -28.07
C LEU A 465 -0.27 2.88 -28.65
N PHE A 466 0.07 3.98 -27.96
CA PHE A 466 1.15 4.88 -28.38
C PHE A 466 2.54 4.24 -28.31
N LEU A 467 2.68 3.08 -27.64
CA LEU A 467 3.94 2.33 -27.51
C LEU A 467 4.13 1.27 -28.59
N LYS A 468 3.07 0.94 -29.36
CA LYS A 468 3.16 -0.06 -30.44
C LYS A 468 3.88 0.51 -31.65
N ASP A 469 4.54 -0.36 -32.42
CA ASP A 469 5.22 0.05 -33.66
C ASP A 469 4.20 0.58 -34.68
N GLU A 470 3.11 -0.15 -34.88
CA GLU A 470 1.99 0.26 -35.74
C GLU A 470 0.79 0.73 -34.89
N LEU A 471 0.22 1.89 -35.27
CA LEU A 471 -0.94 2.50 -34.62
C LEU A 471 -2.29 1.96 -35.12
N ASN A 472 -2.31 0.76 -35.72
CA ASN A 472 -3.52 0.19 -36.34
C ASN A 472 -4.66 0.05 -35.33
N GLY A 473 -5.85 0.52 -35.70
CA GLY A 473 -7.04 0.43 -34.87
C GLY A 473 -7.07 1.40 -33.69
N ALA A 474 -6.31 2.51 -33.73
CA ALA A 474 -6.43 3.56 -32.74
C ALA A 474 -7.88 4.09 -32.66
N PRO A 475 -8.45 4.25 -31.45
CA PRO A 475 -9.78 4.83 -31.27
C PRO A 475 -9.95 6.18 -31.97
N THR A 476 -11.13 6.42 -32.54
CA THR A 476 -11.46 7.68 -33.25
C THR A 476 -11.25 8.93 -32.39
N LYS A 477 -11.35 8.80 -31.06
CA LYS A 477 -11.11 9.89 -30.10
C LYS A 477 -9.71 10.51 -30.16
N PHE A 478 -8.72 9.77 -30.68
CA PHE A 478 -7.37 10.29 -30.86
C PHE A 478 -7.17 11.04 -32.19
N LEU A 479 -8.15 10.97 -33.11
CA LEU A 479 -8.10 11.61 -34.41
C LEU A 479 -8.44 13.11 -34.34
N ALA A 480 -8.25 13.82 -35.46
CA ALA A 480 -8.48 15.26 -35.63
C ALA A 480 -9.85 15.76 -35.17
N GLU A 481 -10.90 14.94 -35.24
CA GLU A 481 -12.26 15.33 -34.86
C GLU A 481 -12.46 15.51 -33.35
N GLU A 482 -11.59 14.93 -32.50
CA GLU A 482 -11.70 15.02 -31.04
C GLU A 482 -10.39 15.51 -30.41
N LEU A 483 -9.48 14.63 -29.97
CA LEU A 483 -8.23 15.07 -29.34
C LEU A 483 -7.17 15.59 -30.32
N GLY A 484 -7.23 15.21 -31.60
CA GLY A 484 -6.27 15.61 -32.63
C GLY A 484 -4.83 15.25 -32.33
N ILE A 485 -4.61 14.09 -31.70
CA ILE A 485 -3.26 13.56 -31.45
C ILE A 485 -2.70 12.90 -32.72
N LEU A 486 -3.55 12.16 -33.43
CA LEU A 486 -3.24 11.39 -34.64
C LEU A 486 -4.00 11.94 -35.85
N GLU A 487 -3.40 11.82 -37.03
CA GLU A 487 -4.07 12.06 -38.32
C GLU A 487 -3.80 10.89 -39.27
N LEU A 488 -4.69 10.73 -40.26
CA LEU A 488 -4.61 9.65 -41.24
C LEU A 488 -3.91 10.19 -42.50
N ASP A 489 -2.65 9.82 -42.68
CA ASP A 489 -1.83 10.18 -43.85
C ASP A 489 -1.60 8.93 -44.70
N SER A 490 -2.06 8.97 -45.96
CA SER A 490 -1.82 7.92 -46.95
C SER A 490 -2.18 6.50 -46.47
N GLY A 491 -3.24 6.38 -45.66
CA GLY A 491 -3.70 5.11 -45.08
C GLY A 491 -3.00 4.68 -43.79
N ARG A 492 -2.07 5.47 -43.24
CA ARG A 492 -1.35 5.23 -41.99
C ARG A 492 -1.65 6.32 -40.97
N LEU A 493 -1.67 5.96 -39.68
CA LEU A 493 -1.87 6.92 -38.60
C LEU A 493 -0.54 7.53 -38.15
N VAL A 494 -0.47 8.87 -38.14
CA VAL A 494 0.74 9.65 -37.84
C VAL A 494 0.47 10.62 -36.67
N PRO A 495 1.39 10.78 -35.70
CA PRO A 495 1.21 11.68 -34.55
C PRO A 495 1.47 13.16 -34.90
N VAL A 496 0.51 13.80 -35.56
CA VAL A 496 0.60 15.22 -35.96
C VAL A 496 0.46 16.17 -34.75
N ASN A 497 -0.36 15.78 -33.77
CA ASN A 497 -0.68 16.58 -32.57
C ASN A 497 -1.22 17.99 -32.95
N SER A 498 -2.20 18.04 -33.85
CA SER A 498 -2.86 19.27 -34.35
C SER A 498 -4.04 19.72 -33.46
N GLY A 499 -4.51 18.86 -32.57
CA GLY A 499 -5.66 19.16 -31.72
C GLY A 499 -5.39 20.27 -30.69
N VAL A 500 -6.47 20.88 -30.23
CA VAL A 500 -6.42 22.01 -29.28
C VAL A 500 -5.77 21.61 -27.96
N VAL A 501 -6.04 20.40 -27.45
CA VAL A 501 -5.51 19.94 -26.15
C VAL A 501 -4.01 19.66 -26.22
N PRO A 502 -3.49 18.84 -27.17
CA PRO A 502 -2.05 18.67 -27.34
C PRO A 502 -1.30 19.98 -27.57
N SER A 503 -1.88 20.90 -28.36
CA SER A 503 -1.27 22.21 -28.63
C SER A 503 -1.12 23.05 -27.37
N ARG A 504 -2.18 23.16 -26.54
CA ARG A 504 -2.11 23.87 -25.25
C ARG A 504 -1.10 23.26 -24.28
N VAL A 505 -1.04 21.93 -24.22
CA VAL A 505 -0.07 21.23 -23.37
C VAL A 505 1.35 21.56 -23.82
N LEU A 506 1.62 21.52 -25.13
CA LEU A 506 2.92 21.88 -25.69
C LEU A 506 3.27 23.34 -25.43
N GLU A 507 2.36 24.28 -25.74
CA GLU A 507 2.54 25.72 -25.49
C GLU A 507 2.87 26.03 -24.03
N TYR A 508 2.21 25.37 -23.08
CA TYR A 508 2.51 25.51 -21.65
C TYR A 508 3.90 24.99 -21.29
N ILE A 509 4.29 23.83 -21.81
CA ILE A 509 5.62 23.26 -21.57
C ILE A 509 6.71 24.16 -22.16
N ASP A 510 6.48 24.71 -23.36
CA ASP A 510 7.41 25.63 -24.03
C ASP A 510 7.54 26.95 -23.27
N ALA A 511 6.41 27.53 -22.82
CA ALA A 511 6.40 28.79 -22.08
C ALA A 511 7.13 28.70 -20.73
N GLU A 512 6.98 27.58 -20.01
CA GLU A 512 7.65 27.35 -18.72
C GLU A 512 9.08 26.81 -18.87
N GLY A 513 9.51 26.46 -20.09
CA GLY A 513 10.81 25.81 -20.34
C GLY A 513 10.91 24.39 -19.77
N GLY A 514 9.75 23.76 -19.50
CA GLY A 514 9.62 22.46 -18.86
C GLY A 514 8.75 22.47 -17.61
N ALA A 515 8.04 21.36 -17.37
CA ALA A 515 7.17 21.21 -16.21
C ALA A 515 7.22 19.80 -15.62
N SER A 516 7.01 19.68 -14.30
CA SER A 516 6.81 18.38 -13.68
C SER A 516 5.45 17.79 -14.07
N GLY A 517 5.33 16.47 -14.10
CA GLY A 517 4.05 15.81 -14.35
C GLY A 517 2.98 16.22 -13.32
N ALA A 518 3.35 16.43 -12.05
CA ALA A 518 2.44 16.94 -11.03
C ALA A 518 1.92 18.35 -11.35
N ALA A 519 2.79 19.26 -11.80
CA ALA A 519 2.40 20.60 -12.20
C ALA A 519 1.44 20.59 -13.41
N LEU A 520 1.72 19.75 -14.41
CA LEU A 520 0.84 19.59 -15.57
C LEU A 520 -0.55 19.06 -15.18
N LEU A 521 -0.61 18.04 -14.31
CA LEU A 521 -1.89 17.51 -13.83
C LEU A 521 -2.66 18.54 -13.02
N SER A 522 -2.00 19.32 -12.16
CA SER A 522 -2.67 20.36 -11.37
C SER A 522 -3.19 21.50 -12.26
N HIS A 523 -2.39 21.98 -13.20
CA HIS A 523 -2.75 23.08 -14.10
C HIS A 523 -3.89 22.70 -15.06
N PHE A 524 -3.74 21.57 -15.77
CA PHE A 524 -4.74 21.14 -16.75
C PHE A 524 -5.90 20.33 -16.14
N GLY A 525 -5.74 19.80 -14.92
CA GLY A 525 -6.83 19.19 -14.17
C GLY A 525 -7.72 20.24 -13.49
N GLY A 526 -7.16 21.37 -13.07
CA GLY A 526 -7.92 22.48 -12.49
C GLY A 526 -8.67 23.34 -13.51
N PRO A 527 -9.46 24.32 -13.03
CA PRO A 527 -10.00 25.39 -13.87
C PRO A 527 -8.87 26.14 -14.60
N PRO A 528 -9.04 26.56 -15.86
CA PRO A 528 -10.26 26.48 -16.68
C PRO A 528 -10.44 25.19 -17.51
N TYR A 529 -9.59 24.17 -17.33
CA TYR A 529 -9.49 23.02 -18.24
C TYR A 529 -10.29 21.80 -17.81
N GLY A 530 -10.05 21.29 -16.59
CA GLY A 530 -10.76 20.10 -16.11
C GLY A 530 -10.42 18.83 -16.87
N TYR A 531 -9.22 18.70 -17.46
CA TYR A 531 -8.82 17.49 -18.19
C TYR A 531 -8.59 16.30 -17.25
N THR A 532 -8.91 15.10 -17.74
CA THR A 532 -8.60 13.87 -16.99
C THR A 532 -7.11 13.56 -17.10
N VAL A 533 -6.57 12.89 -16.07
CA VAL A 533 -5.15 12.47 -16.02
C VAL A 533 -4.74 11.73 -17.30
N ASN A 534 -5.59 10.82 -17.80
CA ASN A 534 -5.29 10.02 -18.97
C ASN A 534 -5.34 10.83 -20.29
N VAL A 535 -6.17 11.87 -20.38
CA VAL A 535 -6.14 12.79 -21.53
C VAL A 535 -4.80 13.52 -21.59
N ILE A 536 -4.33 14.04 -20.44
CA ILE A 536 -3.03 14.73 -20.36
C ILE A 536 -1.88 13.76 -20.72
N LYS A 537 -1.91 12.54 -20.15
CA LYS A 537 -0.94 11.48 -20.49
C LYS A 537 -0.97 11.09 -21.97
N ALA A 538 -2.15 10.98 -22.58
CA ALA A 538 -2.28 10.66 -24.00
C ALA A 538 -1.67 11.76 -24.87
N CYS A 539 -1.92 13.02 -24.55
CA CYS A 539 -1.32 14.15 -25.26
C CYS A 539 0.21 14.13 -25.14
N ILE A 540 0.76 13.85 -23.96
CA ILE A 540 2.21 13.75 -23.76
C ILE A 540 2.80 12.53 -24.50
N ALA A 541 2.11 11.39 -24.51
CA ALA A 541 2.52 10.22 -25.29
C ALA A 541 2.53 10.51 -26.80
N GLY A 542 1.51 11.21 -27.30
CA GLY A 542 1.42 11.67 -28.69
C GLY A 542 2.50 12.67 -29.06
N LEU A 543 2.76 13.66 -28.20
CA LEU A 543 3.81 14.67 -28.39
C LEU A 543 5.22 14.05 -28.31
N LEU A 544 5.44 13.08 -27.41
CA LEU A 544 6.67 12.28 -27.36
C LEU A 544 6.85 11.47 -28.65
N ARG A 545 5.81 10.78 -29.12
CA ARG A 545 5.85 10.00 -30.37
C ARG A 545 6.08 10.89 -31.59
N GLY A 546 5.54 12.11 -31.58
CA GLY A 546 5.79 13.14 -32.60
C GLY A 546 7.13 13.85 -32.46
N GLY A 547 8.00 13.45 -31.51
CA GLY A 547 9.33 14.01 -31.31
C GLY A 547 9.35 15.46 -30.80
N LYS A 548 8.23 15.96 -30.25
CA LYS A 548 8.09 17.34 -29.77
C LYS A 548 8.52 17.53 -28.31
N LEU A 549 8.68 16.43 -27.56
CA LEU A 549 9.03 16.46 -26.13
C LEU A 549 10.14 15.45 -25.80
N ARG A 550 10.80 15.70 -24.67
CA ARG A 550 11.66 14.73 -23.98
C ARG A 550 11.26 14.66 -22.51
N ILE A 551 11.41 13.48 -21.91
CA ILE A 551 10.95 13.23 -20.54
C ILE A 551 12.12 12.70 -19.72
N THR A 552 12.33 13.26 -18.53
CA THR A 552 13.34 12.80 -17.57
C THR A 552 12.63 12.19 -16.36
N PRO A 553 12.59 10.86 -16.21
CA PRO A 553 12.07 10.19 -15.03
C PRO A 553 12.90 10.51 -13.78
N GLU A 554 12.32 10.34 -12.58
CA GLU A 554 13.02 10.48 -11.28
C GLU A 554 14.19 9.49 -11.15
N SER A 555 13.98 8.26 -11.64
CA SER A 555 14.98 7.20 -11.67
C SER A 555 15.00 6.58 -13.08
N GLY A 556 16.00 6.94 -13.88
CA GLY A 556 16.12 6.46 -15.26
C GLY A 556 16.92 7.42 -16.13
N GLY A 557 17.20 7.01 -17.36
CA GLY A 557 17.75 7.93 -18.36
C GLY A 557 16.66 8.74 -19.06
N GLU A 558 17.11 9.70 -19.86
CA GLU A 558 16.23 10.53 -20.67
C GLU A 558 15.45 9.69 -21.69
N ILE A 559 14.14 9.92 -21.74
CA ILE A 559 13.19 9.34 -22.66
C ILE A 559 12.94 10.34 -23.79
N THR A 560 13.26 9.92 -25.01
CA THR A 560 13.15 10.69 -26.26
C THR A 560 12.30 9.99 -27.31
N SER A 561 11.97 8.72 -27.09
CA SER A 561 11.16 7.90 -27.99
C SER A 561 10.25 6.96 -27.20
N THR A 562 9.16 6.51 -27.82
CA THR A 562 8.17 5.62 -27.21
C THR A 562 8.70 4.23 -26.88
N ARG A 563 9.83 3.82 -27.49
CA ARG A 563 10.50 2.55 -27.19
C ARG A 563 11.52 2.62 -26.06
N ASP A 564 11.86 3.82 -25.57
CA ASP A 564 12.90 3.97 -24.56
C ASP A 564 12.48 3.26 -23.27
N ALA A 565 13.44 2.63 -22.58
CA ALA A 565 13.16 1.93 -21.34
C ALA A 565 12.56 2.89 -20.29
N GLY A 566 11.44 2.49 -19.71
CA GLY A 566 10.72 3.27 -18.69
C GLY A 566 9.51 4.06 -19.22
N VAL A 567 9.29 4.17 -20.54
CA VAL A 567 8.10 4.86 -21.09
C VAL A 567 6.80 4.17 -20.66
N GLN A 568 6.76 2.83 -20.70
CA GLN A 568 5.57 2.08 -20.27
C GLN A 568 5.24 2.34 -18.80
N GLU A 569 6.26 2.26 -17.92
CA GLU A 569 6.09 2.54 -16.50
C GLU A 569 5.61 3.98 -16.25
N LEU A 570 6.12 4.94 -17.03
CA LEU A 570 5.71 6.34 -16.97
C LEU A 570 4.22 6.51 -17.31
N LEU A 571 3.71 5.82 -18.34
CA LEU A 571 2.30 5.94 -18.73
C LEU A 571 1.37 5.18 -17.76
N GLU A 572 1.76 4.00 -17.29
CA GLU A 572 0.95 3.17 -16.41
C GLU A 572 0.90 3.70 -14.96
N LYS A 573 2.03 4.12 -14.39
CA LYS A 573 2.11 4.51 -12.98
C LYS A 573 1.97 6.02 -12.79
N ASP A 574 0.86 6.45 -12.22
CA ASP A 574 0.61 7.87 -11.89
C ASP A 574 1.72 8.51 -11.06
N ARG A 575 2.32 7.75 -10.13
CA ARG A 575 3.44 8.24 -9.30
C ARG A 575 4.70 8.49 -10.13
N ALA A 576 5.01 7.62 -11.10
CA ALA A 576 6.17 7.80 -11.96
C ALA A 576 5.97 9.02 -12.87
N PHE A 577 4.78 9.15 -13.45
CA PHE A 577 4.40 10.31 -14.25
C PHE A 577 4.50 11.63 -13.47
N ARG A 578 3.89 11.72 -12.27
CA ARG A 578 3.89 12.94 -11.45
C ARG A 578 5.28 13.46 -11.11
N ARG A 579 6.25 12.56 -10.99
CA ARG A 579 7.64 12.89 -10.59
C ARG A 579 8.57 13.09 -11.77
N ALA A 580 8.15 12.74 -12.98
CA ALA A 580 8.94 12.99 -14.18
C ALA A 580 8.94 14.49 -14.52
N SER A 581 10.05 14.95 -15.09
CA SER A 581 10.16 16.26 -15.72
C SER A 581 9.89 16.12 -17.22
N ILE A 582 8.91 16.86 -17.73
CA ILE A 582 8.56 16.91 -19.15
C ILE A 582 9.14 18.21 -19.70
N LEU A 583 9.98 18.10 -20.73
CA LEU A 583 10.74 19.20 -21.30
C LEU A 583 10.45 19.29 -22.82
N PRO A 584 10.57 20.47 -23.44
CA PRO A 584 10.59 20.60 -24.89
C PRO A 584 11.66 19.70 -25.52
N ALA A 585 11.43 19.27 -26.77
CA ALA A 585 12.45 18.58 -27.55
C ALA A 585 13.76 19.39 -27.56
N GLY A 586 14.87 18.71 -27.25
CA GLY A 586 16.20 19.34 -27.27
C GLY A 586 16.76 19.43 -28.69
N ASP A 587 17.88 20.12 -28.84
CA ASP A 587 18.57 20.25 -30.13
C ASP A 587 18.90 18.90 -30.78
N ASP A 588 18.87 18.89 -32.12
CA ASP A 588 19.22 17.73 -32.92
C ASP A 588 20.75 17.56 -33.01
N ASP A 589 21.33 16.97 -31.97
CA ASP A 589 22.78 16.77 -31.86
C ASP A 589 23.34 15.72 -32.84
N VAL A 590 22.46 14.93 -33.48
CA VAL A 590 22.85 13.94 -34.48
C VAL A 590 22.95 14.62 -35.85
N GLY A 591 21.93 15.36 -36.26
CA GLY A 591 21.87 16.07 -37.53
C GLY A 591 21.50 15.17 -38.73
N VAL A 592 20.75 15.74 -39.67
CA VAL A 592 20.20 15.04 -40.86
C VAL A 592 21.27 14.34 -41.70
N GLN A 593 22.42 14.99 -41.90
CA GLN A 593 23.53 14.41 -42.68
C GLN A 593 24.13 13.17 -42.01
N SER A 594 24.29 13.19 -40.68
CA SER A 594 24.80 12.02 -39.95
C SER A 594 23.81 10.86 -40.00
N ARG A 595 22.50 11.09 -39.87
CA ARG A 595 21.49 10.04 -40.05
C ARG A 595 21.58 9.41 -41.44
N ALA A 596 21.69 10.22 -42.49
CA ALA A 596 21.84 9.71 -43.85
C ALA A 596 23.12 8.86 -44.02
N ARG A 597 24.24 9.25 -43.40
CA ARG A 597 25.47 8.43 -43.38
C ARG A 597 25.30 7.12 -42.61
N ILE A 598 24.56 7.12 -41.50
CA ILE A 598 24.25 5.91 -40.72
C ILE A 598 23.36 4.96 -41.53
N CYS A 599 22.26 5.46 -42.12
CA CYS A 599 21.38 4.64 -42.97
C CYS A 599 22.15 4.05 -44.15
N LYS A 600 23.04 4.84 -44.78
CA LYS A 600 23.92 4.34 -45.85
C LYS A 600 24.86 3.24 -45.36
N PHE A 601 25.43 3.36 -44.16
CA PHE A 601 26.25 2.31 -43.55
C PHE A 601 25.48 0.99 -43.38
N PHE A 602 24.25 1.04 -42.86
CA PHE A 602 23.40 -0.15 -42.73
C PHE A 602 23.02 -0.75 -44.09
N TRP A 603 22.75 0.08 -45.09
CA TRP A 603 22.47 -0.39 -46.44
C TRP A 603 23.68 -1.05 -47.09
N ASP A 604 24.83 -0.38 -47.12
CA ASP A 604 26.02 -0.82 -47.85
C ASP A 604 26.67 -2.09 -47.23
N LEU A 605 26.63 -2.24 -45.90
CA LEU A 605 27.35 -3.33 -45.20
C LEU A 605 26.46 -4.41 -44.59
N LEU A 606 25.18 -4.10 -44.32
CA LEU A 606 24.23 -5.03 -43.70
C LEU A 606 23.02 -5.32 -44.59
N GLU A 607 22.90 -4.65 -45.75
CA GLU A 607 21.77 -4.78 -46.70
C GLU A 607 20.40 -4.46 -46.06
N VAL A 608 20.38 -3.55 -45.08
CA VAL A 608 19.15 -3.15 -44.36
C VAL A 608 18.71 -1.74 -44.76
N PRO A 609 17.52 -1.56 -45.39
CA PRO A 609 16.94 -0.24 -45.60
C PRO A 609 16.41 0.31 -44.28
N LEU A 610 16.73 1.57 -43.97
CA LEU A 610 16.28 2.26 -42.75
C LEU A 610 15.72 3.63 -43.09
N ASP A 611 14.63 3.98 -42.41
CA ASP A 611 14.12 5.34 -42.37
C ASP A 611 15.09 6.24 -41.59
N ARG A 612 15.12 7.53 -41.93
CA ARG A 612 16.07 8.52 -41.37
C ARG A 612 15.61 9.02 -40.00
N GLU A 613 15.18 8.12 -39.15
CA GLU A 613 14.59 8.39 -37.85
C GLU A 613 15.40 7.68 -36.75
N ASP A 614 15.53 8.33 -35.58
CA ASP A 614 16.39 7.83 -34.51
C ASP A 614 15.90 6.48 -33.94
N HIS A 615 14.58 6.25 -33.98
CA HIS A 615 14.03 4.96 -33.59
C HIS A 615 14.43 3.85 -34.57
N ALA A 616 14.17 4.02 -35.88
CA ALA A 616 14.59 3.04 -36.89
C ALA A 616 16.08 2.66 -36.78
N ILE A 617 16.97 3.65 -36.58
CA ILE A 617 18.41 3.39 -36.42
C ILE A 617 18.72 2.50 -35.22
N ALA A 618 18.19 2.79 -34.03
CA ALA A 618 18.54 1.97 -32.88
C ALA A 618 17.81 0.61 -32.83
N ASP A 619 16.72 0.43 -33.58
CA ASP A 619 16.07 -0.89 -33.70
C ASP A 619 16.96 -1.77 -34.56
N ALA A 620 17.54 -1.19 -35.63
CA ALA A 620 18.57 -1.85 -36.41
C ALA A 620 19.81 -2.20 -35.56
N VAL A 621 20.25 -1.33 -34.64
CA VAL A 621 21.33 -1.67 -33.70
C VAL A 621 20.94 -2.86 -32.83
N ALA A 622 19.75 -2.85 -32.23
CA ALA A 622 19.29 -3.93 -31.35
C ALA A 622 19.18 -5.27 -32.09
N ASN A 623 18.76 -5.25 -33.35
CA ASN A 623 18.50 -6.45 -34.14
C ASN A 623 19.76 -7.01 -34.82
N TYR A 624 20.64 -6.15 -35.37
CA TYR A 624 21.74 -6.60 -36.23
C TYR A 624 23.11 -6.61 -35.55
N PHE A 625 23.39 -5.70 -34.62
CA PHE A 625 24.73 -5.64 -34.00
C PHE A 625 25.09 -6.87 -33.15
N PRO A 626 24.16 -7.52 -32.41
CA PRO A 626 24.48 -8.74 -31.67
C PRO A 626 24.98 -9.87 -32.56
N ASP A 627 24.42 -10.01 -33.76
CA ASP A 627 24.87 -11.05 -34.71
C ASP A 627 26.21 -10.70 -35.33
N GLN A 628 26.50 -9.42 -35.59
CA GLN A 628 27.85 -9.01 -35.98
C GLN A 628 28.89 -9.27 -34.88
N ALA A 629 28.53 -9.07 -33.60
CA ALA A 629 29.39 -9.39 -32.47
C ALA A 629 29.60 -10.91 -32.28
N LYS A 630 28.65 -11.76 -32.69
CA LYS A 630 28.86 -13.22 -32.78
C LYS A 630 29.80 -13.56 -33.92
N ARG A 631 29.57 -13.03 -35.13
CA ARG A 631 30.43 -13.24 -36.31
C ARG A 631 31.88 -12.85 -36.02
N LEU A 632 32.11 -11.73 -35.34
CA LEU A 632 33.46 -11.31 -34.93
C LEU A 632 34.14 -12.34 -34.02
N ARG A 633 33.41 -12.86 -33.02
CA ARG A 633 33.94 -13.91 -32.13
C ARG A 633 34.26 -15.20 -32.88
N ASP A 634 33.41 -15.60 -33.82
CA ASP A 634 33.63 -16.80 -34.63
C ASP A 634 34.90 -16.68 -35.48
N VAL A 635 35.12 -15.52 -36.11
CA VAL A 635 36.35 -15.23 -36.87
C VAL A 635 37.59 -15.22 -35.97
N LEU A 636 37.52 -14.58 -34.80
CA LEU A 636 38.63 -14.59 -33.83
C LEU A 636 38.95 -16.01 -33.34
N GLN A 637 37.93 -16.85 -33.12
CA GLN A 637 38.12 -18.25 -32.77
C GLN A 637 38.79 -19.04 -33.89
N ARG A 638 38.39 -18.84 -35.15
CA ARG A 638 39.02 -19.47 -36.32
C ARG A 638 40.48 -19.05 -36.49
N LEU A 639 40.79 -17.77 -36.28
CA LEU A 639 42.18 -17.27 -36.27
C LEU A 639 43.04 -17.97 -35.20
N ASN A 640 42.48 -18.19 -34.00
CA ASN A 640 43.18 -18.90 -32.92
C ASN A 640 43.38 -20.41 -33.19
N GLN A 641 42.67 -21.00 -34.14
CA GLN A 641 42.85 -22.42 -34.51
C GLN A 641 44.01 -22.66 -35.49
N LEU A 642 44.58 -21.58 -36.05
CA LEU A 642 45.72 -21.66 -36.95
C LEU A 642 46.99 -22.09 -36.19
N PRO A 643 47.89 -22.87 -36.83
CA PRO A 643 49.07 -23.44 -36.16
C PRO A 643 50.07 -22.38 -35.65
N ARG A 644 50.08 -21.19 -36.27
CA ARG A 644 50.86 -20.01 -35.88
C ARG A 644 49.92 -18.81 -35.97
N PRO A 645 49.11 -18.52 -34.93
CA PRO A 645 48.05 -17.53 -35.04
C PRO A 645 48.66 -16.15 -35.33
N PRO A 646 48.26 -15.48 -36.44
CA PRO A 646 48.78 -14.16 -36.77
C PRO A 646 48.25 -13.13 -35.76
N LYS A 647 48.91 -11.96 -35.70
CA LYS A 647 48.44 -10.87 -34.84
C LYS A 647 47.03 -10.45 -35.27
N THR A 648 46.10 -10.40 -34.32
CA THR A 648 44.75 -9.90 -34.57
C THR A 648 44.79 -8.44 -35.00
N PRO A 649 44.07 -8.03 -36.08
CA PRO A 649 44.02 -6.64 -36.49
C PRO A 649 43.47 -5.73 -35.38
N ASP A 650 44.15 -4.63 -35.07
CA ASP A 650 43.71 -3.64 -34.07
C ASP A 650 42.28 -3.08 -34.35
N ALA A 651 41.82 -3.19 -35.60
CA ALA A 651 40.46 -2.83 -36.02
C ALA A 651 39.37 -3.73 -35.40
N PHE A 652 39.68 -4.99 -35.09
CA PHE A 652 38.73 -5.92 -34.46
C PHE A 652 38.49 -5.60 -32.99
N ASP A 653 39.52 -5.21 -32.25
CA ASP A 653 39.36 -4.77 -30.86
C ASP A 653 38.49 -3.50 -30.78
N LYS A 654 38.77 -2.54 -31.66
CA LYS A 654 37.98 -1.30 -31.78
C LYS A 654 36.54 -1.56 -32.23
N LEU A 655 36.33 -2.51 -33.14
CA LEU A 655 35.01 -2.94 -33.59
C LEU A 655 34.24 -3.61 -32.45
N GLN A 656 34.87 -4.50 -31.70
CA GLN A 656 34.26 -5.16 -30.56
C GLN A 656 33.81 -4.13 -29.52
N GLU A 657 34.67 -3.18 -29.15
CA GLU A 657 34.34 -2.12 -28.21
C GLU A 657 33.17 -1.24 -28.71
N ALA A 658 33.19 -0.86 -30.00
CA ALA A 658 32.13 -0.07 -30.60
C ALA A 658 30.77 -0.80 -30.62
N LEU A 659 30.75 -2.08 -31.02
CA LEU A 659 29.56 -2.92 -31.01
C LEU A 659 29.02 -3.09 -29.59
N GLU A 660 29.88 -3.42 -28.61
CA GLU A 660 29.48 -3.58 -27.22
C GLU A 660 28.88 -2.30 -26.63
N ARG A 661 29.48 -1.14 -26.88
CA ARG A 661 28.96 0.15 -26.39
C ARG A 661 27.59 0.46 -26.99
N CYS A 662 27.42 0.26 -28.30
CA CYS A 662 26.13 0.48 -28.97
C CYS A 662 25.05 -0.49 -28.46
N ILE A 663 25.39 -1.77 -28.28
CA ILE A 663 24.46 -2.79 -27.76
C ILE A 663 24.05 -2.48 -26.31
N ARG A 664 24.97 -2.06 -25.43
CA ARG A 664 24.64 -1.72 -24.04
C ARG A 664 23.66 -0.56 -23.93
N SER A 665 23.69 0.37 -24.87
CA SER A 665 22.83 1.55 -24.89
C SER A 665 21.50 1.34 -25.62
N CYS A 666 21.27 0.19 -26.27
CA CYS A 666 20.17 0.00 -27.25
C CYS A 666 18.76 0.27 -26.70
N ARG A 667 18.60 0.24 -25.37
CA ARG A 667 17.34 0.57 -24.66
C ARG A 667 17.03 2.07 -24.59
N GLN A 668 17.95 2.92 -25.05
CA GLN A 668 17.81 4.38 -25.12
C GLN A 668 18.14 4.87 -26.53
N THR A 669 17.17 5.51 -27.17
CA THR A 669 17.20 5.91 -28.58
C THR A 669 18.30 6.92 -28.86
N LYS A 670 18.19 8.13 -28.30
CA LYS A 670 19.13 9.23 -28.60
C LYS A 670 20.59 8.87 -28.23
N PRO A 671 20.88 8.25 -27.06
CA PRO A 671 22.24 7.80 -26.74
C PRO A 671 22.79 6.75 -27.71
N THR A 672 21.97 5.80 -28.16
CA THR A 672 22.43 4.78 -29.12
C THR A 672 22.79 5.40 -30.46
N VAL A 673 21.94 6.28 -31.00
CA VAL A 673 22.22 6.94 -32.28
C VAL A 673 23.48 7.82 -32.19
N ARG A 674 23.69 8.51 -31.06
CA ARG A 674 24.92 9.27 -30.81
C ARG A 674 26.15 8.37 -30.79
N LEU A 675 26.09 7.19 -30.16
CA LEU A 675 27.19 6.23 -30.15
C LEU A 675 27.49 5.67 -31.55
N VAL A 676 26.45 5.37 -32.33
CA VAL A 676 26.62 4.94 -33.73
C VAL A 676 27.27 6.05 -34.55
N LYS A 677 26.83 7.31 -34.38
CA LYS A 677 27.46 8.47 -35.03
C LYS A 677 28.94 8.61 -34.63
N GLN A 678 29.25 8.47 -33.34
CA GLN A 678 30.61 8.61 -32.81
C GLN A 678 31.55 7.52 -33.34
N HIS A 679 31.05 6.29 -33.46
CA HIS A 679 31.84 5.13 -33.88
C HIS A 679 31.61 4.72 -35.34
N LEU A 680 30.99 5.57 -36.16
CA LEU A 680 30.53 5.20 -37.51
C LEU A 680 31.66 4.71 -38.41
N ASP A 681 32.78 5.42 -38.45
CA ASP A 681 33.92 5.04 -39.28
C ASP A 681 34.57 3.74 -38.76
N THR A 682 34.71 3.58 -37.44
CA THR A 682 35.19 2.33 -36.82
C THR A 682 34.30 1.14 -37.13
N LEU A 683 32.97 1.31 -37.05
CA LEU A 683 31.99 0.28 -37.36
C LEU A 683 32.06 -0.10 -38.84
N ARG A 684 32.14 0.89 -39.74
CA ARG A 684 32.25 0.66 -41.18
C ARG A 684 33.52 -0.11 -41.53
N ASP A 685 34.67 0.39 -41.09
CA ASP A 685 35.96 -0.16 -41.48
C ASP A 685 36.19 -1.54 -40.83
N GLY A 686 35.74 -1.70 -39.58
CA GLY A 686 35.78 -2.98 -38.87
C GLY A 686 34.86 -4.04 -39.49
N LEU A 687 33.60 -3.70 -39.81
CA LEU A 687 32.68 -4.66 -40.44
C LEU A 687 33.10 -5.01 -41.87
N TYR A 688 33.67 -4.05 -42.62
CA TYR A 688 34.26 -4.34 -43.92
C TYR A 688 35.38 -5.38 -43.79
N LEU A 689 36.30 -5.21 -42.83
CA LEU A 689 37.36 -6.17 -42.56
C LEU A 689 36.81 -7.52 -42.09
N LEU A 690 35.80 -7.51 -41.22
CA LEU A 690 35.17 -8.73 -40.71
C LEU A 690 34.55 -9.54 -41.84
N ASN A 691 33.86 -8.90 -42.79
CA ASN A 691 33.28 -9.57 -43.94
C ASN A 691 34.35 -10.27 -44.80
N HIS A 692 35.52 -9.65 -44.99
CA HIS A 692 36.62 -10.28 -45.73
C HIS A 692 37.20 -11.50 -44.98
N TYR A 693 37.52 -11.36 -43.69
CA TYR A 693 38.06 -12.48 -42.91
C TYR A 693 37.05 -13.63 -42.76
N ALA A 694 35.76 -13.32 -42.65
CA ALA A 694 34.71 -14.32 -42.56
C ALA A 694 34.57 -15.13 -43.86
N GLU A 695 34.75 -14.51 -45.03
CA GLU A 695 34.77 -15.22 -46.31
C GLU A 695 36.08 -15.99 -46.52
N ASP A 696 37.24 -15.37 -46.24
CA ASP A 696 38.55 -16.02 -46.38
C ASP A 696 38.67 -17.29 -45.51
N LEU A 697 38.13 -17.25 -44.28
CA LEU A 697 38.20 -18.34 -43.32
C LEU A 697 36.92 -19.18 -43.26
N LYS A 698 36.06 -19.10 -44.27
CA LYS A 698 34.72 -19.72 -44.27
C LYS A 698 34.73 -21.25 -44.19
N ASN A 699 35.72 -21.88 -44.82
CA ASN A 699 35.83 -23.33 -44.91
C ASN A 699 36.99 -23.86 -44.05
N ASP A 700 36.75 -24.97 -43.35
CA ASP A 700 37.76 -25.63 -42.49
C ASP A 700 38.94 -26.16 -43.30
N GLU A 701 38.78 -26.37 -44.62
CA GLU A 701 39.84 -26.81 -45.55
C GLU A 701 41.07 -25.90 -45.50
N THR A 702 40.87 -24.58 -45.35
CA THR A 702 41.97 -23.61 -45.26
C THR A 702 42.78 -23.80 -43.98
N ILE A 703 42.10 -24.02 -42.85
CA ILE A 703 42.73 -24.26 -41.55
C ILE A 703 43.47 -25.60 -41.56
N ILE A 704 42.85 -26.64 -42.15
CA ILE A 704 43.45 -27.98 -42.28
C ILE A 704 44.72 -27.90 -43.14
N ALA A 705 44.67 -27.23 -44.30
CA ALA A 705 45.82 -27.09 -45.19
C ALA A 705 46.99 -26.35 -44.53
N LEU A 706 46.72 -25.26 -43.79
CA LEU A 706 47.77 -24.53 -43.06
C LEU A 706 48.37 -25.36 -41.92
N ARG A 707 47.53 -26.09 -41.18
CA ARG A 707 48.00 -26.99 -40.12
C ARG A 707 48.85 -28.11 -40.69
N ASP A 708 48.46 -28.66 -41.84
CA ASP A 708 49.20 -29.68 -42.56
C ASP A 708 50.58 -29.17 -43.01
N ALA A 709 50.63 -27.98 -43.62
CA ALA A 709 51.88 -27.33 -44.01
C ALA A 709 52.80 -27.07 -42.80
N SER A 710 52.26 -26.59 -41.68
CA SER A 710 53.03 -26.41 -40.43
C SER A 710 53.58 -27.74 -39.92
N ASN A 711 52.75 -28.78 -39.84
CA ASN A 711 53.18 -30.10 -39.40
C ASN A 711 54.32 -30.65 -40.27
N VAL A 712 54.23 -30.48 -41.59
CA VAL A 712 55.28 -30.94 -42.51
C VAL A 712 56.61 -30.23 -42.24
N VAL A 713 56.59 -28.93 -41.98
CA VAL A 713 57.80 -28.18 -41.61
C VAL A 713 58.31 -28.61 -40.23
N ASP A 714 57.42 -28.67 -39.23
CA ASP A 714 57.78 -28.90 -37.82
C ASP A 714 58.29 -30.33 -37.57
N TYR A 715 57.82 -31.33 -38.34
CA TYR A 715 58.24 -32.72 -38.20
C TYR A 715 59.21 -33.18 -39.30
N GLN A 716 58.77 -33.23 -40.56
CA GLN A 716 59.60 -33.72 -41.67
C GLN A 716 60.73 -32.74 -42.00
N GLY A 717 60.42 -31.45 -42.13
CA GLY A 717 61.38 -30.40 -42.44
C GLY A 717 62.46 -30.25 -41.35
N ALA A 718 62.06 -30.24 -40.07
CA ALA A 718 63.00 -30.18 -38.95
C ALA A 718 63.96 -31.37 -38.92
N GLN A 719 63.48 -32.59 -39.20
CA GLN A 719 64.34 -33.78 -39.26
C GLN A 719 65.28 -33.76 -40.46
N LEU A 720 64.85 -33.27 -41.62
CA LEU A 720 65.72 -33.09 -42.79
C LEU A 720 66.84 -32.08 -42.49
N LYS A 721 66.50 -30.94 -41.85
CA LYS A 721 67.48 -29.94 -41.38
C LYS A 721 68.50 -30.57 -40.41
N GLN A 722 68.04 -31.37 -39.43
CA GLN A 722 68.92 -32.07 -38.47
C GLN A 722 69.80 -33.14 -39.11
N ALA A 723 69.32 -33.82 -40.16
CA ALA A 723 70.08 -34.86 -40.87
C ALA A 723 71.26 -34.30 -41.69
N GLY A 724 71.39 -32.98 -41.80
CA GLY A 724 72.52 -32.32 -42.46
C GLY A 724 72.48 -32.38 -43.99
N LEU A 725 71.28 -32.50 -44.57
CA LEU A 725 71.05 -32.41 -46.02
C LEU A 725 71.04 -30.94 -46.46
N ALA A 726 72.17 -30.28 -46.34
CA ALA A 726 72.36 -28.92 -46.84
C ALA A 726 72.50 -28.98 -48.38
N ALA A 727 71.65 -28.24 -49.10
CA ALA A 727 71.57 -28.15 -50.57
C ALA A 727 70.67 -29.15 -51.32
N THR A 728 69.41 -29.31 -50.89
CA THR A 728 68.33 -29.88 -51.72
C THR A 728 67.20 -28.88 -51.96
N ASN A 729 66.39 -29.09 -53.01
CA ASN A 729 65.19 -28.30 -53.29
C ASN A 729 64.23 -28.21 -52.09
N ALA A 730 64.23 -29.23 -51.22
CA ALA A 730 63.45 -29.28 -49.99
C ALA A 730 63.82 -28.18 -48.98
N GLU A 731 65.08 -27.74 -48.89
CA GLU A 731 65.47 -26.67 -47.94
C GLU A 731 64.87 -25.31 -48.36
N ALA A 732 64.86 -25.05 -49.67
CA ALA A 732 64.21 -23.88 -50.24
C ALA A 732 62.68 -23.95 -50.08
N ALA A 733 62.08 -25.13 -50.28
CA ALA A 733 60.65 -25.37 -50.07
C ALA A 733 60.24 -25.16 -48.59
N ILE A 734 61.01 -25.69 -47.63
CA ILE A 734 60.76 -25.46 -46.19
C ILE A 734 60.78 -23.97 -45.88
N THR A 735 61.76 -23.23 -46.42
CA THR A 735 61.88 -21.79 -46.18
C THR A 735 60.69 -21.01 -46.75
N ARG A 736 60.20 -21.36 -47.95
CA ARG A 736 59.00 -20.75 -48.55
C ARG A 736 57.75 -21.03 -47.72
N ILE A 737 57.56 -22.26 -47.25
CA ILE A 737 56.43 -22.61 -46.36
C ILE A 737 56.54 -21.82 -45.04
N GLU A 738 57.73 -21.74 -44.43
CA GLU A 738 57.97 -20.97 -43.21
C GLU A 738 57.66 -19.47 -43.39
N GLN A 739 58.01 -18.89 -44.54
CA GLN A 739 57.70 -17.50 -44.89
C GLN A 739 56.19 -17.28 -45.07
N GLN A 740 55.50 -18.17 -45.78
CA GLN A 740 54.05 -18.10 -46.00
C GLN A 740 53.28 -18.19 -44.67
N LEU A 741 53.68 -19.11 -43.78
CA LEU A 741 53.07 -19.27 -42.46
C LEU A 741 53.34 -18.09 -41.52
N ALA A 742 54.31 -17.23 -41.82
CA ALA A 742 54.66 -16.05 -41.02
C ALA A 742 53.95 -14.76 -41.48
N LEU A 743 53.21 -14.79 -42.59
CA LEU A 743 52.44 -13.64 -43.07
C LEU A 743 51.27 -13.31 -42.11
N ASP A 744 50.80 -12.06 -42.14
CA ASP A 744 49.61 -11.63 -41.38
C ASP A 744 48.32 -12.35 -41.84
N ARG A 745 48.32 -12.85 -43.09
CA ARG A 745 47.24 -13.65 -43.69
C ARG A 745 47.84 -14.86 -44.41
N PRO A 746 48.25 -15.91 -43.69
CA PRO A 746 48.93 -17.06 -44.27
C PRO A 746 48.04 -17.89 -45.23
N TRP A 747 46.72 -17.71 -45.16
CA TRP A 747 45.76 -18.33 -46.08
C TRP A 747 45.74 -17.68 -47.48
N ASN A 748 46.28 -16.47 -47.64
CA ASN A 748 46.34 -15.81 -48.94
C ASN A 748 47.31 -16.55 -49.85
N ASP A 749 46.84 -17.02 -51.00
CA ASP A 749 47.65 -17.76 -51.98
C ASP A 749 48.16 -19.12 -51.49
N LEU A 750 47.38 -19.81 -50.64
CA LEU A 750 47.65 -21.19 -50.20
C LEU A 750 48.04 -22.19 -51.31
N PRO A 751 47.45 -22.14 -52.52
CA PRO A 751 47.82 -23.05 -53.60
C PRO A 751 49.32 -22.97 -53.97
N SER A 752 49.97 -21.82 -53.76
CA SER A 752 51.38 -21.61 -54.14
C SER A 752 52.37 -22.47 -53.33
N ILE A 753 52.01 -22.85 -52.10
CA ILE A 753 52.86 -23.68 -51.23
C ILE A 753 52.52 -25.17 -51.25
N GLN A 754 51.48 -25.61 -51.99
CA GLN A 754 51.10 -27.03 -52.01
C GLN A 754 52.18 -27.92 -52.65
N GLU A 755 52.79 -27.44 -53.73
CA GLU A 755 53.92 -28.14 -54.38
C GLU A 755 55.13 -28.21 -53.45
N ASP A 756 55.41 -27.12 -52.70
CA ASP A 756 56.49 -27.09 -51.71
C ASP A 756 56.26 -28.09 -50.57
N VAL A 757 55.02 -28.20 -50.06
CA VAL A 757 54.67 -29.16 -49.01
C VAL A 757 54.90 -30.60 -49.49
N GLN A 758 54.54 -30.89 -50.74
CA GLN A 758 54.75 -32.22 -51.32
C GLN A 758 56.23 -32.52 -51.54
N GLU A 759 57.02 -31.56 -52.04
CA GLU A 759 58.47 -31.70 -52.24
C GLU A 759 59.20 -32.06 -50.92
N VAL A 760 58.81 -31.44 -49.81
CA VAL A 760 59.38 -31.75 -48.48
C VAL A 760 59.02 -33.16 -48.03
N ARG A 761 57.78 -33.60 -48.27
CA ARG A 761 57.34 -34.97 -47.94
C ARG A 761 58.07 -36.02 -48.77
N ASP A 762 58.14 -35.83 -50.07
CA ASP A 762 58.77 -36.79 -50.98
C ASP A 762 60.26 -36.93 -50.68
N THR A 763 60.93 -35.81 -50.41
CA THR A 763 62.33 -35.80 -49.96
C THR A 763 62.50 -36.52 -48.62
N TYR A 764 61.62 -36.28 -47.65
CA TYR A 764 61.65 -36.97 -46.36
C TYR A 764 61.50 -38.49 -46.51
N ILE A 765 60.50 -38.92 -47.28
CA ILE A 765 60.21 -40.34 -47.54
C ILE A 765 61.42 -41.01 -48.20
N SER A 766 62.00 -40.37 -49.22
CA SER A 766 63.20 -40.89 -49.91
C SER A 766 64.39 -41.05 -48.97
N VAL A 767 64.70 -40.02 -48.17
CA VAL A 767 65.82 -40.08 -47.20
C VAL A 767 65.60 -41.15 -46.14
N ARG A 768 64.37 -41.26 -45.63
CA ARG A 768 64.02 -42.27 -44.62
C ARG A 768 64.13 -43.68 -45.20
N GLN A 769 63.65 -43.89 -46.42
CA GLN A 769 63.74 -45.16 -47.14
C GLN A 769 65.20 -45.58 -47.35
N ASP A 770 66.07 -44.65 -47.75
CA ASP A 770 67.51 -44.92 -47.92
C ASP A 770 68.17 -45.35 -46.60
N LEU A 771 67.81 -44.73 -45.48
CA LEU A 771 68.34 -45.11 -44.17
C LEU A 771 67.87 -46.52 -43.76
N LEU A 772 66.59 -46.84 -43.94
CA LEU A 772 66.06 -48.18 -43.63
C LEU A 772 66.71 -49.26 -44.51
N ASN A 773 66.88 -48.98 -45.81
CA ASN A 773 67.58 -49.89 -46.73
C ASN A 773 69.03 -50.13 -46.29
N ARG A 774 69.75 -49.07 -45.88
CA ARG A 774 71.12 -49.22 -45.34
C ARG A 774 71.16 -50.06 -44.07
N GLN A 775 70.16 -49.93 -43.19
CA GLN A 775 70.07 -50.79 -42.00
C GLN A 775 69.96 -52.26 -42.39
N GLU A 776 69.07 -52.59 -43.33
CA GLU A 776 68.89 -53.96 -43.83
C GLU A 776 70.17 -54.48 -44.50
N GLU A 777 70.83 -53.68 -45.35
CA GLU A 777 72.11 -54.04 -45.97
C GLU A 777 73.21 -54.31 -44.93
N HIS A 778 73.34 -53.46 -43.92
CA HIS A 778 74.34 -53.62 -42.86
C HIS A 778 74.05 -54.87 -42.01
N ALA A 779 72.78 -55.09 -41.65
CA ALA A 779 72.34 -56.28 -40.93
C ALA A 779 72.56 -57.56 -41.75
N GLU A 780 72.31 -57.55 -43.06
CA GLU A 780 72.58 -58.70 -43.92
C GLU A 780 74.09 -58.99 -44.04
N ARG A 781 74.94 -57.96 -44.19
CA ARG A 781 76.39 -58.15 -44.15
C ARG A 781 76.84 -58.79 -42.83
N ALA A 782 76.24 -58.38 -41.71
CA ALA A 782 76.49 -58.96 -40.39
C ALA A 782 76.03 -60.42 -40.30
N ARG A 783 74.84 -60.74 -40.80
CA ARG A 783 74.32 -62.12 -40.90
C ARG A 783 75.24 -63.00 -41.75
N VAL A 784 75.72 -62.51 -42.89
CA VAL A 784 76.66 -63.24 -43.77
C VAL A 784 77.98 -63.52 -43.05
N ARG A 785 78.55 -62.54 -42.33
CA ARG A 785 79.77 -62.75 -41.53
C ARG A 785 79.59 -63.83 -40.48
N LEU A 786 78.46 -63.85 -39.77
CA LEU A 786 78.14 -64.90 -38.80
C LEU A 786 77.95 -66.27 -39.44
N LYS A 787 77.24 -66.34 -40.56
CA LYS A 787 77.00 -67.59 -41.31
C LYS A 787 78.30 -68.21 -41.84
N GLY A 788 79.27 -67.37 -42.21
CA GLY A 788 80.59 -67.79 -42.69
C GLY A 788 81.55 -68.28 -41.61
N ARG A 789 81.13 -68.31 -40.34
CA ARG A 789 81.99 -68.75 -39.23
C ARG A 789 82.07 -70.27 -39.13
N ASP A 790 83.27 -70.76 -38.84
CA ASP A 790 83.52 -72.16 -38.54
C ASP A 790 82.66 -72.65 -37.37
N GLY A 791 81.96 -73.77 -37.58
CA GLY A 791 81.04 -74.36 -36.61
C GLY A 791 79.58 -73.94 -36.79
N TYR A 792 79.28 -72.80 -37.44
CA TYR A 792 77.90 -72.32 -37.61
C TYR A 792 77.02 -73.31 -38.38
N SER A 793 77.57 -73.98 -39.40
CA SER A 793 76.86 -74.97 -40.24
C SER A 793 76.53 -76.29 -39.52
N ILE A 794 77.13 -76.54 -38.36
CA ILE A 794 76.98 -77.78 -37.59
C ILE A 794 75.80 -77.67 -36.60
N LEU A 795 75.35 -76.44 -36.29
CA LEU A 795 74.20 -76.19 -35.42
C LEU A 795 72.87 -76.57 -36.09
N SER A 796 71.90 -77.00 -35.28
CA SER A 796 70.51 -77.22 -35.75
C SER A 796 69.84 -75.93 -36.19
N ASP A 797 68.79 -76.04 -37.01
CA ASP A 797 68.05 -74.89 -37.57
C ASP A 797 67.52 -73.94 -36.48
N ASP A 798 66.97 -74.48 -35.39
CA ASP A 798 66.50 -73.69 -34.25
C ASP A 798 67.63 -72.89 -33.59
N LYS A 799 68.80 -73.52 -33.39
CA LYS A 799 69.98 -72.85 -32.80
C LYS A 799 70.56 -71.79 -33.74
N ARG A 800 70.60 -72.06 -35.06
CA ARG A 800 71.01 -71.09 -36.08
C ARG A 800 70.08 -69.88 -36.12
N HIS A 801 68.78 -70.10 -35.99
CA HIS A 801 67.79 -69.04 -35.94
C HIS A 801 67.91 -68.18 -34.67
N GLN A 802 68.18 -68.79 -33.50
CA GLN A 802 68.41 -68.06 -32.25
C GLN A 802 69.58 -67.07 -32.34
N VAL A 803 70.67 -67.45 -33.01
CA VAL A 803 71.84 -66.58 -33.21
C VAL A 803 71.51 -65.43 -34.17
N LEU A 804 70.88 -65.71 -35.32
CA LEU A 804 70.55 -64.67 -36.30
C LEU A 804 69.45 -63.72 -35.83
N ARG A 805 68.53 -64.18 -34.97
CA ARG A 805 67.44 -63.38 -34.41
C ARG A 805 67.95 -62.17 -33.63
N ILE A 806 69.12 -62.25 -33.00
CA ILE A 806 69.74 -61.13 -32.27
C ILE A 806 70.02 -59.96 -33.23
N ILE A 807 70.53 -60.24 -34.43
CA ILE A 807 70.71 -59.21 -35.46
C ILE A 807 69.36 -58.74 -36.02
N SER A 808 68.42 -59.64 -36.27
CA SER A 808 67.10 -59.27 -36.80
C SER A 808 66.32 -58.34 -35.87
N ASN A 809 66.45 -58.51 -34.56
CA ASN A 809 65.80 -57.67 -33.56
C ASN A 809 66.41 -56.25 -33.47
N CYS A 810 67.57 -56.01 -34.08
CA CYS A 810 68.23 -54.69 -34.11
C CYS A 810 67.61 -53.74 -35.16
N LEU A 811 66.96 -54.30 -36.20
CA LEU A 811 66.36 -53.51 -37.27
C LEU A 811 65.16 -52.71 -36.76
N THR A 812 65.04 -51.47 -37.25
CA THR A 812 63.94 -50.60 -36.84
C THR A 812 62.65 -50.96 -37.59
N ASN A 813 61.60 -51.36 -36.87
CA ASN A 813 60.29 -51.65 -37.47
C ASN A 813 59.44 -50.36 -37.58
N THR A 814 59.49 -49.69 -38.72
CA THR A 814 58.79 -48.42 -39.00
C THR A 814 58.49 -48.29 -40.51
N SER A 815 57.59 -47.38 -40.90
CA SER A 815 57.31 -47.08 -42.31
C SER A 815 58.13 -45.88 -42.82
N THR A 816 58.17 -45.71 -44.14
CA THR A 816 58.83 -44.58 -44.82
C THR A 816 58.11 -43.24 -44.64
N GLU A 817 56.82 -43.27 -44.33
CA GLU A 817 56.00 -42.07 -44.06
C GLU A 817 55.98 -41.68 -42.57
N ALA A 818 56.39 -42.57 -41.67
CA ALA A 818 56.35 -42.31 -40.24
C ALA A 818 57.35 -41.20 -39.85
N THR A 819 56.94 -40.28 -38.98
CA THR A 819 57.81 -39.24 -38.44
C THR A 819 58.59 -39.69 -37.19
N SER A 820 58.32 -40.89 -36.68
CA SER A 820 58.98 -41.49 -35.51
C SER A 820 59.37 -42.96 -35.77
N PRO A 821 60.56 -43.41 -35.36
CA PRO A 821 61.64 -42.63 -34.72
C PRO A 821 62.28 -41.61 -35.68
N PRO A 822 62.93 -40.53 -35.18
CA PRO A 822 63.48 -39.48 -36.03
C PRO A 822 64.66 -39.96 -36.90
N LEU A 823 64.90 -39.29 -38.03
CA LEU A 823 65.95 -39.69 -39.00
C LEU A 823 67.34 -39.90 -38.36
N ILE A 824 67.73 -39.06 -37.40
CA ILE A 824 69.03 -39.17 -36.71
C ILE A 824 69.17 -40.49 -35.94
N ASN A 825 68.06 -40.99 -35.38
CA ASN A 825 68.05 -42.25 -34.64
C ASN A 825 68.15 -43.48 -35.56
N LEU A 826 67.81 -43.32 -36.84
CA LEU A 826 67.97 -44.37 -37.84
C LEU A 826 69.41 -44.51 -38.36
N LYS A 827 70.33 -43.61 -37.97
CA LYS A 827 71.71 -43.58 -38.46
C LYS A 827 72.71 -44.09 -37.42
N GLU A 828 73.29 -43.21 -36.60
CA GLU A 828 74.41 -43.57 -35.71
C GLU A 828 74.03 -44.51 -34.55
N PRO A 829 72.86 -44.38 -33.90
CA PRO A 829 72.45 -45.30 -32.85
C PRO A 829 72.24 -46.73 -33.36
N PHE A 830 71.76 -46.88 -34.61
CA PHE A 830 71.63 -48.18 -35.25
C PHE A 830 73.00 -48.85 -35.46
N ASP A 831 73.99 -48.14 -36.01
CA ASP A 831 75.32 -48.73 -36.24
C ASP A 831 75.97 -49.21 -34.93
N GLN A 832 75.76 -48.47 -33.83
CA GLN A 832 76.23 -48.90 -32.50
C GLN A 832 75.45 -50.10 -31.98
N ALA A 833 74.12 -50.12 -32.15
CA ALA A 833 73.28 -51.23 -31.73
C ALA A 833 73.61 -52.51 -32.54
N LEU A 834 73.87 -52.38 -33.83
CA LEU A 834 74.25 -53.50 -34.70
C LEU A 834 75.60 -54.09 -34.28
N ARG A 835 76.60 -53.26 -33.95
CA ARG A 835 77.90 -53.76 -33.43
C ARG A 835 77.71 -54.58 -32.15
N LYS A 836 76.93 -54.08 -31.20
CA LYS A 836 76.61 -54.80 -29.96
C LYS A 836 75.86 -56.10 -30.24
N ALA A 837 74.86 -56.07 -31.13
CA ALA A 837 74.10 -57.25 -31.53
C ALA A 837 74.98 -58.28 -32.25
N GLU A 838 75.95 -57.85 -33.06
CA GLU A 838 76.95 -58.73 -33.65
C GLU A 838 77.84 -59.39 -32.58
N GLU A 839 78.33 -58.63 -31.61
CA GLU A 839 79.12 -59.17 -30.48
C GLU A 839 78.31 -60.20 -29.66
N GLU A 840 77.05 -59.89 -29.36
CA GLU A 840 76.13 -60.75 -28.61
C GLU A 840 75.73 -62.00 -29.41
N ALA A 841 75.51 -61.88 -30.71
CA ALA A 841 75.27 -63.03 -31.59
C ALA A 841 76.50 -63.93 -31.69
N ASN A 842 77.71 -63.35 -31.74
CA ASN A 842 78.96 -64.11 -31.72
C ASN A 842 79.20 -64.81 -30.37
N LEU A 843 78.81 -64.17 -29.27
CA LEU A 843 78.78 -64.77 -27.94
C LEU A 843 77.82 -65.96 -27.90
N LYS A 844 76.60 -65.75 -28.38
CA LYS A 844 75.57 -66.80 -28.37
C LYS A 844 75.96 -67.99 -29.24
N LEU A 845 76.63 -67.74 -30.36
CA LEU A 845 77.20 -68.77 -31.21
C LEU A 845 78.26 -69.60 -30.45
N ASP A 846 79.12 -68.98 -29.66
CA ASP A 846 80.16 -69.68 -28.87
C ASP A 846 79.57 -70.54 -27.76
N GLU A 847 78.57 -70.02 -27.05
CA GLU A 847 77.83 -70.77 -26.03
C GLU A 847 77.22 -72.03 -26.64
N LEU A 848 76.50 -71.88 -27.76
CA LEU A 848 75.81 -73.00 -28.41
C LEU A 848 76.76 -74.03 -29.03
N LEU A 849 77.97 -73.61 -29.44
CA LEU A 849 79.04 -74.49 -29.91
C LEU A 849 79.78 -75.19 -28.76
N SER A 850 79.73 -74.63 -27.54
CA SER A 850 80.37 -75.19 -26.35
C SER A 850 79.41 -76.07 -25.52
N GLU A 851 78.17 -76.27 -25.97
CA GLU A 851 77.18 -77.17 -25.34
C GLU A 851 77.41 -78.63 -25.75
N GLY A 852 77.62 -79.52 -24.77
CA GLY A 852 77.77 -80.98 -24.97
C GLY A 852 79.23 -81.47 -24.96
N GLU A 853 79.52 -82.57 -25.66
CA GLU A 853 80.88 -83.17 -25.76
C GLU A 853 81.81 -82.44 -26.76
N GLN A 854 81.54 -81.17 -27.05
CA GLN A 854 82.35 -80.35 -27.98
C GLN A 854 83.41 -79.53 -27.23
N PRO A 855 84.54 -79.16 -27.89
CA PRO A 855 85.61 -78.43 -27.23
C PRO A 855 85.14 -77.06 -26.74
N LEU A 856 85.33 -76.80 -25.45
CA LEU A 856 84.96 -75.54 -24.80
C LEU A 856 85.66 -74.35 -25.49
N ILE A 857 84.90 -73.36 -25.94
CA ILE A 857 85.45 -72.13 -26.51
C ILE A 857 85.69 -71.12 -25.37
N GLN A 858 86.95 -70.97 -24.95
CA GLN A 858 87.33 -70.03 -23.89
C GLN A 858 87.68 -68.67 -24.51
N ARG A 859 87.02 -67.61 -24.04
CA ARG A 859 87.32 -66.24 -24.47
C ARG A 859 88.55 -65.70 -23.74
N PHE A 860 89.43 -65.04 -24.47
CA PHE A 860 90.59 -64.36 -23.92
C PHE A 860 90.53 -62.88 -24.34
N SER A 861 90.29 -62.01 -23.36
CA SER A 861 90.17 -60.57 -23.60
C SER A 861 91.54 -59.93 -23.78
N LEU A 862 91.74 -59.21 -24.88
CA LEU A 862 92.95 -58.39 -25.08
C LEU A 862 92.83 -57.02 -24.39
N SER A 863 91.76 -56.77 -23.63
CA SER A 863 91.58 -55.54 -22.87
C SER A 863 92.70 -55.27 -21.86
N GLU A 864 93.33 -56.33 -21.33
CA GLU A 864 94.51 -56.24 -20.43
C GLU A 864 95.75 -55.62 -21.10
N LEU A 865 95.74 -55.46 -22.43
CA LEU A 865 96.79 -54.79 -23.21
C LEU A 865 96.54 -53.28 -23.39
N ARG A 866 95.33 -52.78 -23.05
CA ARG A 866 95.03 -51.36 -23.14
C ARG A 866 95.72 -50.58 -22.02
N ASN A 867 96.27 -49.42 -22.34
CA ASN A 867 96.96 -48.50 -21.41
C ASN A 867 98.25 -49.03 -20.76
N ARG A 868 98.92 -50.03 -21.35
CA ARG A 868 100.28 -50.42 -20.94
C ARG A 868 101.32 -49.58 -21.69
N GLU A 869 102.31 -49.06 -20.96
CA GLU A 869 103.42 -48.29 -21.51
C GLU A 869 104.62 -49.22 -21.70
N LEU A 870 105.14 -49.32 -22.93
CA LEU A 870 106.25 -50.17 -23.31
C LEU A 870 107.42 -49.27 -23.72
N THR A 871 108.54 -49.34 -23.01
CA THR A 871 109.62 -48.35 -23.13
C THR A 871 110.90 -48.92 -23.76
N ASN A 872 111.03 -50.24 -23.82
CA ASN A 872 112.18 -50.92 -24.41
C ASN A 872 111.75 -52.27 -25.06
N GLU A 873 112.66 -52.89 -25.81
CA GLU A 873 112.42 -54.16 -26.51
C GLU A 873 112.11 -55.32 -25.54
N ALA A 874 112.72 -55.32 -24.35
CA ALA A 874 112.47 -56.33 -23.32
C ALA A 874 111.04 -56.27 -22.76
N ASP A 875 110.44 -55.08 -22.66
CA ASP A 875 109.04 -54.91 -22.23
C ASP A 875 108.08 -55.55 -23.25
N VAL A 876 108.38 -55.46 -24.55
CA VAL A 876 107.58 -56.06 -25.63
C VAL A 876 107.69 -57.58 -25.60
N GLU A 877 108.90 -58.12 -25.47
CA GLU A 877 109.11 -59.57 -25.37
C GLU A 877 108.47 -60.16 -24.12
N ALA A 878 108.54 -59.47 -22.99
CA ALA A 878 107.88 -59.88 -21.75
C ALA A 878 106.35 -59.93 -21.91
N LEU A 879 105.76 -58.93 -22.54
CA LEU A 879 104.32 -58.89 -22.83
C LEU A 879 103.90 -60.03 -23.77
N LEU A 880 104.66 -60.25 -24.85
CA LEU A 880 104.39 -61.35 -25.79
C LEU A 880 104.58 -62.72 -25.14
N SER A 881 105.55 -62.87 -24.24
CA SER A 881 105.76 -64.10 -23.48
C SER A 881 104.63 -64.36 -22.47
N ASP A 882 104.14 -63.34 -21.76
CA ASP A 882 103.01 -63.46 -20.84
C ASP A 882 101.70 -63.81 -21.58
N LEU A 883 101.43 -63.12 -22.70
CA LEU A 883 100.31 -63.45 -23.58
C LEU A 883 100.43 -64.87 -24.14
N ARG A 884 101.60 -65.26 -24.64
CA ARG A 884 101.84 -66.60 -25.15
C ARG A 884 101.64 -67.64 -24.06
N GLY A 885 102.11 -67.40 -22.84
CA GLY A 885 101.92 -68.29 -21.69
C GLY A 885 100.44 -68.50 -21.37
N LYS A 886 99.69 -67.40 -21.22
CA LYS A 886 98.26 -67.43 -20.91
C LYS A 886 97.43 -68.10 -22.03
N LEU A 887 97.74 -67.82 -23.30
CA LEU A 887 97.05 -68.43 -24.45
C LEU A 887 97.40 -69.92 -24.59
N MET A 888 98.67 -70.30 -24.44
CA MET A 888 99.10 -71.69 -24.51
C MET A 888 98.51 -72.53 -23.37
N GLN A 889 98.35 -71.97 -22.18
CA GLN A 889 97.70 -72.66 -21.05
C GLN A 889 96.26 -73.09 -21.39
N GLN A 890 95.51 -72.21 -22.06
CA GLN A 890 94.14 -72.51 -22.46
C GLN A 890 94.08 -73.52 -23.62
N ILE A 891 94.98 -73.41 -24.60
CA ILE A 891 95.08 -74.38 -25.71
C ILE A 891 95.48 -75.77 -25.20
N LEU A 892 96.43 -75.87 -24.25
CA LEU A 892 96.85 -77.13 -23.64
C LEU A 892 95.76 -77.78 -22.77
N ALA A 893 94.82 -76.98 -22.24
CA ALA A 893 93.63 -77.47 -21.53
C ALA A 893 92.56 -78.05 -22.48
N GLY A 894 92.81 -78.10 -23.79
CA GLY A 894 91.88 -78.60 -24.80
C GLY A 894 90.82 -77.58 -25.23
N HIS A 895 90.92 -76.33 -24.77
CA HIS A 895 90.00 -75.26 -25.14
C HIS A 895 90.38 -74.63 -26.48
N LYS A 896 89.38 -74.26 -27.28
CA LYS A 896 89.60 -73.34 -28.41
C LYS A 896 89.58 -71.91 -27.88
N VAL A 897 90.68 -71.19 -28.05
CA VAL A 897 90.78 -69.82 -27.54
C VAL A 897 90.30 -68.81 -28.57
N ARG A 898 89.37 -67.94 -28.17
CA ARG A 898 88.98 -66.78 -28.99
C ARG A 898 89.53 -65.49 -28.39
N LEU A 899 90.30 -64.78 -29.20
CA LEU A 899 90.66 -63.39 -28.92
C LEU A 899 89.45 -62.50 -29.21
N PHE A 900 89.09 -61.66 -28.26
CA PHE A 900 87.98 -60.72 -28.36
C PHE A 900 88.39 -59.34 -27.85
#